data_AF-A0A9X2FAC9-F1
#
_entry.id   AF-A0A9X2FAC9-F1
#
_cell.length_a   1.000
_cell.length_b   1.000
_cell.length_c   1.000
_cell.angle_alpha   90.00
_cell.angle_beta   90.00
_cell.angle_gamma   90.00
#
_symmetry.space_group_name_H-M   'P 1'
#
loop_
_entity.id
_entity.type
_entity.pdbx_description
1 polymer ?
#
loop_
_entity_poly.entity_id
_entity_poly.type
_entity_poly.pdbx_seq_one_letter_code
_entity_poly.pdbx_strand_id
1 'polypeptide(L)'
;MTNQTNPQQLVFTLNRHPQFGFLVEPYLVQLDADGGYGYSYRGIASKNLSQFFSEADQQDKELALLSETMNPMEVFKKFKDKDAKNLQQFITKYYEVGKTNKLLDPVRTHVRQHLDRLRLKFLELAKHKAVCLFTKEGPPMWPKLSFSGNKAEINYSFKRNDEGLSYSLNVTSCQKTLDLSLAQTYLFSLEPTVLLHQNTFYYFDENVDGRKLQPFLSKSSISIPKEKEQEYFEQFVMKVISAGDIAAEGFDVVHSSMVPEVLLQLTEETNQVQQNLFEQSSAVILDSKMVFELYFNYERFQFRAGLGGNTVKLDYNETLPVFYKVKRNESFEKELISWFAKRGLTLGAQKLALSKDKAFDWIDKYNAELLERNIRLQQPQNMKAGAKKYFLGESVINLSINESRDWFEVKALVRFGEYEIAFRKIYNLIVSGKTEFALPNGEIAVIPEKWIEHYSGLMNFMQEDEQERIILQKHHYALVKEMQHNELLQADLNERLEKLLDLTQIDDYPMPQQFKGELRPYQKAGYNWMRFLNEYGLGGCLADDMGLGKTVQTLALLQSVKENSDQHVSLLVLPKSLIYNWHLEAYKFAPELKILLHAGNERSKTNKRFASYDLVITSYPILLRDIELFESFYFNYIVLDEAQAIKNPSSAVTKAVSSLKSKHKLVLSGTPVENSTMDLWSQMNFINPGLLGSQTFFKQNFLQAIEKRGDEQKARKLQGMISPFILRRLKTQVATELPEKTINIHYVEMSEEQQNAYEKIKADCRKMVFDSIDEVGFDKSKFMLLKGLMKLRQMANHPLLADAGYEGDSGKLEEVKEMLLNVTSEGNKVLVFSSFVQHLQLVKEFLVKEKIAFSYLDGQTNDRQYQVDRFQNDDSVKVFLISLKAGGTGLNLTKAGYVFLLDPWWNPAAEAQAIDRAHRIGQKNQVMVYKFITRDTVEEKILDLQQSKTQLSDSLIVAEDQFIKQLDATIVKDLLL
;
A
#
# COMPACT_ATOMS: atom_id res chain seq x y z
N MET A 1 -76.63 -10.92 -65.24
CA MET A 1 -75.20 -10.74 -64.90
C MET A 1 -75.03 -9.39 -64.23
N THR A 2 -74.94 -9.39 -62.90
CA THR A 2 -74.43 -8.31 -62.03
C THR A 2 -74.05 -9.02 -60.73
N ASN A 3 -72.75 -9.20 -60.51
CA ASN A 3 -72.19 -9.87 -59.33
C ASN A 3 -72.43 -9.00 -58.08
N GLN A 4 -73.36 -9.39 -57.22
CA GLN A 4 -73.31 -9.03 -55.79
C GLN A 4 -72.43 -10.08 -55.11
N THR A 5 -71.16 -9.74 -54.85
CA THR A 5 -70.28 -10.56 -54.02
C THR A 5 -70.69 -10.41 -52.56
N ASN A 6 -71.25 -11.46 -51.95
CA ASN A 6 -71.49 -11.52 -50.51
C ASN A 6 -70.20 -11.16 -49.73
N PRO A 7 -70.30 -10.45 -48.59
CA PRO A 7 -69.14 -10.07 -47.80
C PRO A 7 -68.38 -11.30 -47.30
N GLN A 8 -67.06 -11.23 -47.30
CA GLN A 8 -66.16 -12.32 -46.90
C GLN A 8 -65.43 -11.95 -45.61
N GLN A 9 -65.23 -12.94 -44.73
CA GLN A 9 -64.46 -12.76 -43.49
C GLN A 9 -63.34 -13.79 -43.40
N LEU A 10 -62.15 -13.34 -42.99
CA LEU A 10 -61.05 -14.22 -42.64
C LEU A 10 -61.30 -14.85 -41.26
N VAL A 11 -61.35 -16.19 -41.21
CA VAL A 11 -61.58 -16.97 -40.00
C VAL A 11 -60.42 -17.95 -39.81
N PHE A 12 -59.88 -18.00 -38.59
CA PHE A 12 -58.85 -18.95 -38.20
C PHE A 12 -59.49 -20.14 -37.48
N THR A 13 -59.35 -21.32 -38.05
CA THR A 13 -59.98 -22.52 -37.49
C THR A 13 -59.02 -23.44 -36.79
N LEU A 14 -59.48 -24.00 -35.69
CA LEU A 14 -58.75 -24.99 -34.92
C LEU A 14 -59.21 -26.38 -35.31
N ASN A 15 -58.29 -27.14 -35.91
CA ASN A 15 -58.49 -28.53 -36.28
C ASN A 15 -57.67 -29.43 -35.36
N ARG A 16 -58.28 -30.48 -34.81
CA ARG A 16 -57.62 -31.38 -33.87
C ARG A 16 -56.95 -32.53 -34.61
N HIS A 17 -55.63 -32.47 -34.73
CA HIS A 17 -54.82 -33.56 -35.24
C HIS A 17 -54.64 -34.66 -34.17
N PRO A 18 -54.83 -35.95 -34.50
CA PRO A 18 -54.78 -37.04 -33.51
C PRO A 18 -53.47 -37.12 -32.72
N GLN A 19 -52.33 -36.83 -33.37
CA GLN A 19 -51.00 -36.91 -32.76
C GLN A 19 -50.42 -35.56 -32.33
N PHE A 20 -50.75 -34.49 -33.04
CA PHE A 20 -50.12 -33.18 -32.83
C PHE A 20 -50.97 -32.26 -31.98
N GLY A 21 -52.26 -32.55 -31.75
CA GLY A 21 -53.17 -31.68 -31.02
C GLY A 21 -53.80 -30.63 -31.94
N PHE A 22 -54.17 -29.47 -31.40
CA PHE A 22 -54.80 -28.41 -32.21
C PHE A 22 -53.81 -27.78 -33.19
N LEU A 23 -54.20 -27.70 -34.45
CA LEU A 23 -53.53 -27.01 -35.52
C LEU A 23 -54.45 -25.89 -36.02
N VAL A 24 -53.84 -24.83 -36.55
CA VAL A 24 -54.57 -23.65 -37.04
C VAL A 24 -54.62 -23.72 -38.56
N GLU A 25 -55.77 -23.42 -39.14
CA GLU A 25 -55.95 -23.29 -40.59
C GLU A 25 -56.79 -22.04 -40.91
N PRO A 26 -56.28 -21.11 -41.74
CA PRO A 26 -57.00 -19.89 -42.12
C PRO A 26 -57.88 -20.12 -43.35
N TYR A 27 -59.11 -19.62 -43.27
CA TYR A 27 -60.08 -19.71 -44.35
C TYR A 27 -60.79 -18.38 -44.56
N LEU A 28 -61.07 -18.08 -45.82
CA LEU A 28 -61.94 -16.99 -46.22
C LEU A 28 -63.36 -17.53 -46.40
N VAL A 29 -64.28 -17.09 -45.55
CA VAL A 29 -65.66 -17.60 -45.48
C VAL A 29 -66.61 -16.54 -46.02
N GLN A 30 -67.53 -16.92 -46.90
CA GLN A 30 -68.63 -16.04 -47.31
C GLN A 30 -69.69 -15.97 -46.21
N LEU A 31 -70.11 -14.74 -45.87
CA LEU A 31 -71.17 -14.53 -44.89
C LEU A 31 -72.54 -14.67 -45.56
N ASP A 32 -73.49 -15.25 -44.82
CA ASP A 32 -74.90 -15.31 -45.20
C ASP A 32 -75.59 -13.96 -44.96
N ALA A 33 -76.83 -13.81 -45.44
CA ALA A 33 -77.58 -12.55 -45.34
C ALA A 33 -77.77 -12.04 -43.89
N ASP A 34 -77.72 -12.93 -42.90
CA ASP A 34 -77.85 -12.63 -41.48
C ASP A 34 -76.50 -12.40 -40.77
N GLY A 35 -75.39 -12.34 -41.51
CA GLY A 35 -74.04 -12.17 -40.95
C GLY A 35 -73.44 -13.45 -40.33
N GLY A 36 -74.10 -14.60 -40.49
CA GLY A 36 -73.59 -15.92 -40.12
C GLY A 36 -72.56 -16.47 -41.14
N TYR A 37 -71.84 -17.53 -40.75
CA TYR A 37 -70.87 -18.18 -41.62
C TYR A 37 -71.55 -19.12 -42.62
N GLY A 38 -71.44 -18.81 -43.91
CA GLY A 38 -71.98 -19.64 -44.99
C GLY A 38 -71.14 -20.88 -45.30
N TYR A 39 -71.68 -21.74 -46.15
CA TYR A 39 -71.06 -23.02 -46.54
C TYR A 39 -69.95 -22.89 -47.61
N SER A 40 -69.79 -21.70 -48.20
CA SER A 40 -68.76 -21.41 -49.19
C SER A 40 -67.53 -20.82 -48.51
N TYR A 41 -66.43 -21.58 -48.51
CA TYR A 41 -65.16 -21.18 -47.91
C TYR A 41 -63.97 -21.58 -48.78
N ARG A 42 -62.87 -20.84 -48.65
CA ARG A 42 -61.60 -21.08 -49.37
C ARG A 42 -60.42 -21.05 -48.39
N GLY A 43 -59.58 -22.08 -48.44
CA GLY A 43 -58.33 -22.10 -47.69
C GLY A 43 -57.35 -21.04 -48.20
N ILE A 44 -56.69 -20.34 -47.28
CA ILE A 44 -55.77 -19.25 -47.60
C ILE A 44 -54.34 -19.62 -47.20
N ALA A 45 -53.38 -19.32 -48.07
CA ALA A 45 -51.96 -19.39 -47.75
C ALA A 45 -51.40 -17.97 -47.55
N SER A 46 -50.34 -17.83 -46.75
CA SER A 46 -49.70 -16.55 -46.43
C SER A 46 -49.34 -15.74 -47.69
N LYS A 47 -48.81 -16.43 -48.71
CA LYS A 47 -48.40 -15.85 -50.01
C LYS A 47 -49.55 -15.26 -50.81
N ASN A 48 -50.74 -15.84 -50.68
CA ASN A 48 -51.90 -15.48 -51.48
C ASN A 48 -52.94 -14.68 -50.68
N LEU A 49 -52.71 -14.46 -49.37
CA LEU A 49 -53.63 -13.77 -48.49
C LEU A 49 -53.97 -12.36 -48.99
N SER A 50 -52.96 -11.56 -49.35
CA SER A 50 -53.18 -10.18 -49.82
C SER A 50 -53.89 -10.11 -51.18
N GLN A 51 -53.83 -11.19 -51.97
CA GLN A 51 -54.50 -11.28 -53.27
C GLN A 51 -55.98 -11.62 -53.11
N PHE A 52 -56.33 -12.49 -52.16
CA PHE A 52 -57.70 -12.96 -51.96
C PHE A 52 -58.47 -12.18 -50.89
N PHE A 53 -57.78 -11.48 -49.99
CA PHE A 53 -58.39 -10.64 -48.95
C PHE A 53 -57.55 -9.37 -48.78
N SER A 54 -57.94 -8.30 -49.48
CA SER A 54 -57.19 -7.03 -49.49
C SER A 54 -57.22 -6.28 -48.16
N GLU A 55 -58.19 -6.59 -47.30
CA GLU A 55 -58.37 -5.99 -45.96
C GLU A 55 -57.48 -6.68 -44.89
N ALA A 56 -56.68 -7.68 -45.26
CA ALA A 56 -55.78 -8.37 -44.34
C ALA A 56 -54.75 -7.42 -43.72
N ASP A 57 -54.73 -7.32 -42.40
CA ASP A 57 -53.73 -6.55 -41.68
C ASP A 57 -52.42 -7.32 -41.49
N GLN A 58 -51.44 -6.70 -40.84
CA GLN A 58 -50.16 -7.33 -40.57
C GLN A 58 -50.29 -8.56 -39.64
N GLN A 59 -51.21 -8.52 -38.67
CA GLN A 59 -51.46 -9.66 -37.77
C GLN A 59 -52.06 -10.84 -38.53
N ASP A 60 -52.94 -10.61 -39.51
CA ASP A 60 -53.53 -11.65 -40.35
C ASP A 60 -52.46 -12.37 -41.19
N LYS A 61 -51.48 -11.62 -41.71
CA LYS A 61 -50.32 -12.18 -42.44
C LYS A 61 -49.44 -13.03 -41.53
N GLU A 62 -49.17 -12.56 -40.32
CA GLU A 62 -48.39 -13.30 -39.33
C GLU A 62 -49.11 -14.57 -38.86
N LEU A 63 -50.43 -14.50 -38.63
CA LEU A 63 -51.25 -15.64 -38.25
C LEU A 63 -51.35 -16.68 -39.38
N ALA A 64 -51.47 -16.24 -40.63
CA ALA A 64 -51.43 -17.14 -41.79
C ALA A 64 -50.07 -17.82 -41.93
N LEU A 65 -48.96 -17.09 -41.78
CA LEU A 65 -47.62 -17.68 -41.80
C LEU A 65 -47.42 -18.67 -40.63
N LEU A 66 -47.91 -18.33 -39.45
CA LEU A 66 -47.85 -19.19 -38.26
C LEU A 66 -48.60 -20.51 -38.50
N SER A 67 -49.77 -20.48 -39.14
CA SER A 67 -50.53 -21.68 -39.50
C SER A 67 -49.74 -22.63 -40.43
N GLU A 68 -49.00 -22.08 -41.40
CA GLU A 68 -48.14 -22.84 -42.30
C GLU A 68 -46.99 -23.52 -41.54
N THR A 69 -46.40 -22.82 -40.56
CA THR A 69 -45.33 -23.41 -39.72
C THR A 69 -45.83 -24.51 -38.78
N MET A 70 -47.12 -24.47 -38.40
CA MET A 70 -47.75 -25.54 -37.60
C MET A 70 -48.16 -26.75 -38.46
N ASN A 71 -48.11 -26.65 -39.79
CA ASN A 71 -48.53 -27.73 -40.68
C ASN A 71 -47.75 -29.02 -40.40
N PRO A 72 -48.40 -30.20 -40.38
CA PRO A 72 -47.74 -31.49 -40.13
C PRO A 72 -46.49 -31.74 -41.00
N MET A 73 -46.51 -31.29 -42.26
CA MET A 73 -45.37 -31.43 -43.17
C MET A 73 -44.17 -30.58 -42.76
N GLU A 74 -44.39 -29.36 -42.25
CA GLU A 74 -43.31 -28.49 -41.77
C GLU A 74 -42.74 -28.99 -40.45
N VAL A 75 -43.61 -29.48 -39.56
CA VAL A 75 -43.19 -30.18 -38.33
C VAL A 75 -42.32 -31.40 -38.69
N PHE A 76 -42.73 -32.21 -39.65
CA PHE A 76 -41.93 -33.33 -40.14
C PHE A 76 -40.58 -32.88 -40.70
N LYS A 77 -40.53 -31.86 -41.58
CA LYS A 77 -39.27 -31.36 -42.13
C LYS A 77 -38.29 -30.90 -41.04
N LYS A 78 -38.81 -30.30 -39.97
CA LYS A 78 -38.02 -29.75 -38.88
C LYS A 78 -37.48 -30.81 -37.91
N PHE A 79 -38.27 -31.86 -37.64
CA PHE A 79 -37.94 -32.86 -36.62
C PHE A 79 -37.65 -34.26 -37.18
N LYS A 80 -37.61 -34.44 -38.52
CA LYS A 80 -37.24 -35.73 -39.12
C LYS A 80 -35.84 -36.16 -38.69
N ASP A 81 -35.71 -37.46 -38.45
CA ASP A 81 -34.41 -38.12 -38.34
C ASP A 81 -33.99 -38.71 -39.71
N LYS A 82 -32.83 -39.36 -39.76
CA LYS A 82 -32.32 -39.97 -41.00
C LYS A 82 -33.16 -41.16 -41.48
N ASP A 83 -33.98 -41.76 -40.61
CA ASP A 83 -34.67 -43.03 -40.88
C ASP A 83 -36.11 -42.83 -41.37
N ALA A 84 -36.76 -41.70 -41.02
CA ALA A 84 -38.11 -41.37 -41.45
C ALA A 84 -38.09 -40.55 -42.76
N LYS A 85 -38.38 -41.19 -43.90
CA LYS A 85 -38.35 -40.55 -45.23
C LYS A 85 -39.60 -39.75 -45.56
N ASN A 86 -40.72 -40.01 -44.89
CA ASN A 86 -41.99 -39.29 -45.08
C ASN A 86 -42.76 -39.11 -43.75
N LEU A 87 -43.78 -38.23 -43.77
CA LEU A 87 -44.60 -37.90 -42.60
C LEU A 87 -45.27 -39.13 -41.99
N GLN A 88 -45.72 -40.09 -42.80
CA GLN A 88 -46.38 -41.29 -42.30
C GLN A 88 -45.41 -42.18 -41.52
N GLN A 89 -44.20 -42.40 -42.02
CA GLN A 89 -43.14 -43.13 -41.31
C GLN A 89 -42.73 -42.44 -40.00
N PHE A 90 -42.70 -41.10 -39.99
CA PHE A 90 -42.43 -40.32 -38.78
C PHE A 90 -43.54 -40.53 -37.73
N ILE A 91 -44.81 -40.48 -38.14
CA ILE A 91 -45.95 -40.73 -37.24
C ILE A 91 -45.93 -42.17 -36.72
N THR A 92 -45.71 -43.18 -37.57
CA THR A 92 -45.63 -44.59 -37.18
C THR A 92 -44.52 -44.83 -36.15
N LYS A 93 -43.31 -44.31 -36.40
CA LYS A 93 -42.15 -44.49 -35.50
C LYS A 93 -42.37 -43.81 -34.13
N TYR A 94 -42.91 -42.60 -34.14
CA TYR A 94 -42.96 -41.76 -32.95
C TYR A 94 -44.34 -41.70 -32.28
N TYR A 95 -45.44 -42.19 -32.83
CA TYR A 95 -46.77 -41.98 -32.23
C TYR A 95 -47.70 -43.20 -32.29
N GLU A 96 -47.32 -44.30 -32.94
CA GLU A 96 -48.16 -45.51 -32.98
C GLU A 96 -48.14 -46.28 -31.64
N VAL A 97 -49.32 -46.75 -31.22
CA VAL A 97 -49.55 -47.36 -29.91
C VAL A 97 -49.06 -48.82 -29.93
N GLY A 98 -48.22 -49.20 -28.96
CA GLY A 98 -47.66 -50.56 -28.82
C GLY A 98 -46.14 -50.66 -28.98
N LYS A 99 -45.46 -49.61 -29.46
CA LYS A 99 -43.99 -49.49 -29.54
C LYS A 99 -43.45 -48.23 -28.86
N THR A 100 -44.09 -47.78 -27.77
CA THR A 100 -43.64 -46.62 -26.98
C THR A 100 -42.35 -46.96 -26.21
N ASN A 101 -41.21 -46.68 -26.82
CA ASN A 101 -39.90 -46.76 -26.18
C ASN A 101 -39.60 -45.45 -25.43
N LYS A 102 -39.35 -45.50 -24.11
CA LYS A 102 -39.01 -44.31 -23.28
C LYS A 102 -37.83 -43.50 -23.86
N LEU A 103 -36.96 -44.15 -24.63
CA LEU A 103 -35.82 -43.51 -25.32
C LEU A 103 -36.24 -42.50 -26.41
N LEU A 104 -37.47 -42.57 -26.94
CA LEU A 104 -37.97 -41.69 -28.01
C LEU A 104 -38.82 -40.51 -27.47
N ASP A 105 -39.00 -40.42 -26.16
CA ASP A 105 -39.75 -39.33 -25.50
C ASP A 105 -39.12 -37.93 -25.62
N PRO A 106 -37.78 -37.76 -25.71
CA PRO A 106 -37.19 -36.44 -25.93
C PRO A 106 -37.66 -35.78 -27.23
N VAL A 107 -37.75 -36.54 -28.33
CA VAL A 107 -38.18 -36.02 -29.64
C VAL A 107 -39.64 -35.58 -29.58
N ARG A 108 -40.52 -36.39 -28.99
CA ARG A 108 -41.93 -36.04 -28.76
C ARG A 108 -42.07 -34.78 -27.90
N THR A 109 -41.24 -34.67 -26.86
CA THR A 109 -41.21 -33.52 -25.97
C THR A 109 -40.79 -32.26 -26.72
N HIS A 110 -39.77 -32.33 -27.57
CA HIS A 110 -39.34 -31.19 -28.39
C HIS A 110 -40.37 -30.78 -29.45
N VAL A 111 -41.01 -31.74 -30.14
CA VAL A 111 -42.09 -31.45 -31.09
C VAL A 111 -43.25 -30.76 -30.37
N ARG A 112 -43.64 -31.28 -29.20
CA ARG A 112 -44.69 -30.70 -28.37
C ARG A 112 -44.35 -29.28 -27.91
N GLN A 113 -43.17 -29.07 -27.30
CA GLN A 113 -42.72 -27.75 -26.86
C GLN A 113 -42.68 -26.75 -28.03
N HIS A 114 -42.28 -27.21 -29.22
CA HIS A 114 -42.30 -26.35 -30.40
C HIS A 114 -43.71 -25.94 -30.79
N LEU A 115 -44.65 -26.89 -30.86
CA LEU A 115 -46.05 -26.62 -31.19
C LEU A 115 -46.73 -25.76 -30.12
N ASP A 116 -46.44 -25.99 -28.83
CA ASP A 116 -46.98 -25.18 -27.73
C ASP A 116 -46.50 -23.73 -27.82
N ARG A 117 -45.21 -23.47 -28.13
CA ARG A 117 -44.72 -22.11 -28.39
C ARG A 117 -45.45 -21.45 -29.56
N LEU A 118 -45.68 -22.18 -30.66
CA LEU A 118 -46.39 -21.66 -31.82
C LEU A 118 -47.87 -21.36 -31.47
N ARG A 119 -48.53 -22.24 -30.73
CA ARG A 119 -49.90 -22.07 -30.23
C ARG A 119 -50.07 -20.88 -29.31
N LEU A 120 -49.12 -20.66 -28.40
CA LEU A 120 -49.17 -19.52 -27.49
C LEU A 120 -49.01 -18.22 -28.25
N LYS A 121 -48.09 -18.18 -29.22
CA LYS A 121 -47.96 -17.06 -30.15
C LYS A 121 -49.24 -16.84 -30.98
N PHE A 122 -49.92 -17.92 -31.40
CA PHE A 122 -51.24 -17.82 -32.05
C PHE A 122 -52.26 -17.15 -31.13
N LEU A 123 -52.39 -17.63 -29.89
CA LEU A 123 -53.38 -17.08 -28.94
C LEU A 123 -53.11 -15.61 -28.60
N GLU A 124 -51.84 -15.19 -28.54
CA GLU A 124 -51.48 -13.80 -28.31
C GLU A 124 -51.93 -12.88 -29.45
N LEU A 125 -51.70 -13.30 -30.70
CA LEU A 125 -52.03 -12.54 -31.90
C LEU A 125 -53.52 -12.62 -32.26
N ALA A 126 -54.21 -13.71 -31.93
CA ALA A 126 -55.58 -13.97 -32.35
C ALA A 126 -56.68 -13.48 -31.39
N LYS A 127 -56.33 -12.80 -30.28
CA LYS A 127 -57.29 -12.37 -29.22
C LYS A 127 -58.51 -11.59 -29.75
N HIS A 128 -58.31 -10.79 -30.80
CA HIS A 128 -59.34 -9.95 -31.42
C HIS A 128 -59.79 -10.44 -32.79
N LYS A 129 -59.33 -11.62 -33.22
CA LYS A 129 -59.63 -12.20 -34.53
C LYS A 129 -60.76 -13.24 -34.42
N ALA A 130 -61.39 -13.56 -35.55
CA ALA A 130 -62.42 -14.60 -35.59
C ALA A 130 -61.76 -15.99 -35.53
N VAL A 131 -61.79 -16.62 -34.35
CA VAL A 131 -61.29 -17.99 -34.15
C VAL A 131 -62.46 -18.94 -33.95
N CYS A 132 -62.53 -20.02 -34.71
CA CYS A 132 -63.63 -21.00 -34.63
C CYS A 132 -63.12 -22.45 -34.57
N LEU A 133 -63.97 -23.38 -34.14
CA LEU A 133 -63.71 -24.82 -34.35
C LEU A 133 -64.15 -25.23 -35.76
N PHE A 134 -63.42 -26.18 -36.34
CA PHE A 134 -63.87 -26.82 -37.58
C PHE A 134 -64.86 -27.96 -37.25
N THR A 135 -66.02 -27.99 -37.91
CA THR A 135 -66.99 -29.08 -37.74
C THR A 135 -67.38 -29.69 -39.08
N LYS A 136 -67.74 -30.98 -39.05
CA LYS A 136 -68.31 -31.68 -40.21
C LYS A 136 -69.84 -31.62 -40.25
N GLU A 137 -70.48 -31.11 -39.19
CA GLU A 137 -71.93 -31.10 -38.99
C GLU A 137 -72.39 -29.66 -38.70
N GLY A 138 -72.99 -29.00 -39.70
CA GLY A 138 -73.40 -27.59 -39.64
C GLY A 138 -72.44 -26.66 -40.40
N PRO A 139 -72.50 -25.33 -40.15
CA PRO A 139 -71.56 -24.39 -40.74
C PRO A 139 -70.12 -24.83 -40.42
N PRO A 140 -69.24 -24.93 -41.44
CA PRO A 140 -67.94 -25.57 -41.28
C PRO A 140 -67.03 -24.89 -40.24
N MET A 141 -67.31 -23.63 -39.91
CA MET A 141 -66.47 -22.75 -39.07
C MET A 141 -67.22 -22.26 -37.82
N TRP A 142 -67.75 -23.18 -37.01
CA TRP A 142 -68.58 -22.92 -35.83
C TRP A 142 -68.22 -23.89 -34.67
N PRO A 143 -68.41 -23.57 -33.38
CA PRO A 143 -68.71 -22.27 -32.80
C PRO A 143 -67.49 -21.35 -32.77
N LYS A 144 -67.77 -20.05 -32.64
CA LYS A 144 -66.76 -19.02 -32.37
C LYS A 144 -66.21 -19.19 -30.96
N LEU A 145 -64.89 -19.10 -30.83
CA LEU A 145 -64.17 -19.22 -29.58
C LEU A 145 -63.96 -17.85 -28.92
N SER A 146 -63.91 -17.87 -27.60
CA SER A 146 -63.71 -16.70 -26.74
C SER A 146 -62.49 -16.88 -25.85
N PHE A 147 -61.97 -15.79 -25.30
CA PHE A 147 -60.77 -15.78 -24.45
C PHE A 147 -61.14 -15.26 -23.06
N SER A 148 -60.82 -16.01 -22.00
CA SER A 148 -61.03 -15.56 -20.62
C SER A 148 -60.10 -14.40 -20.28
N GLY A 149 -60.64 -13.36 -19.64
CA GLY A 149 -59.87 -12.22 -19.13
C GLY A 149 -59.14 -12.50 -17.81
N ASN A 150 -59.56 -13.51 -17.05
CA ASN A 150 -58.97 -13.86 -15.76
C ASN A 150 -58.26 -15.22 -15.81
N LYS A 151 -57.18 -15.33 -15.02
CA LYS A 151 -56.43 -16.58 -14.87
C LYS A 151 -57.25 -17.61 -14.10
N ALA A 152 -57.01 -18.87 -14.41
CA ALA A 152 -57.57 -20.01 -13.70
C ALA A 152 -56.60 -20.49 -12.61
N GLU A 153 -57.16 -20.82 -11.46
CA GLU A 153 -56.44 -21.35 -10.30
C GLU A 153 -56.77 -22.83 -10.09
N ILE A 154 -55.82 -23.58 -9.52
CA ILE A 154 -55.98 -25.00 -9.21
C ILE A 154 -55.97 -25.18 -7.70
N ASN A 155 -57.06 -25.74 -7.18
CA ASN A 155 -57.19 -26.10 -5.78
C ASN A 155 -57.18 -27.63 -5.65
N TYR A 156 -56.21 -28.15 -4.91
CA TYR A 156 -56.11 -29.58 -4.61
C TYR A 156 -56.83 -29.92 -3.32
N SER A 157 -57.60 -31.01 -3.34
CA SER A 157 -58.24 -31.59 -2.17
C SER A 157 -57.74 -33.01 -1.97
N PHE A 158 -57.21 -33.31 -0.79
CA PHE A 158 -56.67 -34.62 -0.42
C PHE A 158 -57.49 -35.22 0.72
N LYS A 159 -57.82 -36.50 0.59
CA LYS A 159 -58.53 -37.27 1.61
C LYS A 159 -57.84 -38.61 1.84
N ARG A 160 -57.38 -38.83 3.06
CA ARG A 160 -56.67 -40.04 3.50
C ARG A 160 -57.55 -40.91 4.38
N ASN A 161 -57.66 -42.19 4.02
CA ASN A 161 -58.38 -43.22 4.79
C ASN A 161 -57.47 -44.46 4.97
N ASP A 162 -57.95 -45.51 5.65
CA ASP A 162 -57.18 -46.74 5.91
C ASP A 162 -56.72 -47.49 4.64
N GLU A 163 -57.45 -47.33 3.53
CA GLU A 163 -57.17 -47.96 2.22
C GLU A 163 -56.12 -47.21 1.38
N GLY A 164 -55.82 -45.95 1.69
CA GLY A 164 -54.87 -45.12 0.95
C GLY A 164 -55.26 -43.65 0.83
N LEU A 165 -54.59 -42.94 -0.08
CA LEU A 165 -54.74 -41.50 -0.30
C LEU A 165 -55.53 -41.25 -1.60
N SER A 166 -56.64 -40.54 -1.50
CA SER A 166 -57.39 -40.05 -2.67
C SER A 166 -57.23 -38.55 -2.82
N TYR A 167 -57.16 -38.06 -4.05
CA TYR A 167 -57.15 -36.62 -4.31
C TYR A 167 -57.97 -36.23 -5.55
N SER A 168 -58.55 -35.03 -5.46
CA SER A 168 -59.25 -34.36 -6.55
C SER A 168 -58.66 -32.98 -6.77
N LEU A 169 -58.83 -32.44 -7.97
CA LEU A 169 -58.48 -31.05 -8.27
C LEU A 169 -59.69 -30.32 -8.81
N ASN A 170 -59.87 -29.08 -8.35
CA ASN A 170 -60.90 -28.18 -8.84
C ASN A 170 -60.22 -26.99 -9.51
N VAL A 171 -60.67 -26.65 -10.72
CA VAL A 171 -60.19 -25.47 -11.45
C VAL A 171 -61.23 -24.37 -11.31
N THR A 172 -60.82 -23.21 -10.83
CA THR A 172 -61.70 -22.05 -10.64
C THR A 172 -61.21 -20.85 -11.43
N SER A 173 -62.13 -20.13 -12.07
CA SER A 173 -61.86 -18.84 -12.74
C SER A 173 -63.04 -17.91 -12.46
N CYS A 174 -62.78 -16.68 -11.98
CA CYS A 174 -63.82 -15.74 -11.55
C CYS A 174 -64.84 -16.31 -10.54
N GLN A 175 -64.41 -17.10 -9.55
CA GLN A 175 -65.29 -17.80 -8.59
C GLN A 175 -66.24 -18.84 -9.20
N LYS A 176 -66.13 -19.16 -10.50
CA LYS A 176 -66.85 -20.24 -11.16
C LYS A 176 -65.96 -21.48 -11.26
N THR A 177 -66.49 -22.62 -10.81
CA THR A 177 -65.79 -23.92 -10.92
C THR A 177 -65.99 -24.49 -12.33
N LEU A 178 -64.90 -24.90 -12.96
CA LEU A 178 -64.90 -25.54 -14.27
C LEU A 178 -64.93 -27.06 -14.10
N ASP A 179 -65.97 -27.71 -14.62
CA ASP A 179 -66.06 -29.17 -14.63
C ASP A 179 -65.24 -29.73 -15.80
N LEU A 180 -64.06 -30.23 -15.49
CA LEU A 180 -63.12 -30.75 -16.49
C LEU A 180 -63.58 -32.05 -17.15
N SER A 181 -64.56 -32.76 -16.56
CA SER A 181 -65.08 -34.03 -17.09
C SER A 181 -66.07 -33.86 -18.24
N LEU A 182 -66.50 -32.63 -18.53
CA LEU A 182 -67.38 -32.33 -19.65
C LEU A 182 -66.72 -32.69 -21.00
N ALA A 183 -67.50 -33.31 -21.90
CA ALA A 183 -67.06 -33.82 -23.20
C ALA A 183 -66.46 -32.78 -24.17
N GLN A 184 -66.54 -31.48 -23.84
CA GLN A 184 -66.00 -30.37 -24.62
C GLN A 184 -64.82 -29.67 -23.92
N THR A 185 -64.01 -30.41 -23.15
CA THR A 185 -62.83 -29.88 -22.46
C THR A 185 -61.55 -30.46 -23.04
N TYR A 186 -60.63 -29.59 -23.46
CA TYR A 186 -59.38 -29.97 -24.09
C TYR A 186 -58.20 -29.14 -23.58
N LEU A 187 -57.04 -29.77 -23.42
CA LEU A 187 -55.78 -29.06 -23.18
C LEU A 187 -55.23 -28.54 -24.52
N PHE A 188 -55.07 -27.23 -24.62
CA PHE A 188 -54.56 -26.56 -25.82
C PHE A 188 -53.03 -26.48 -25.82
N SER A 189 -52.43 -26.18 -24.66
CA SER A 189 -50.98 -26.24 -24.42
C SER A 189 -50.70 -26.74 -23.01
N LEU A 190 -49.53 -27.36 -22.79
CA LEU A 190 -49.17 -27.91 -21.47
C LEU A 190 -48.25 -27.00 -20.66
N GLU A 191 -47.38 -26.22 -21.32
CA GLU A 191 -46.38 -25.37 -20.67
C GLU A 191 -46.14 -24.07 -21.50
N PRO A 192 -46.64 -22.90 -21.06
CA PRO A 192 -47.67 -22.68 -20.04
C PRO A 192 -49.00 -23.37 -20.38
N THR A 193 -49.74 -23.72 -19.34
CA THR A 193 -51.02 -24.45 -19.45
C THR A 193 -52.11 -23.54 -19.99
N VAL A 194 -52.78 -23.97 -21.07
CA VAL A 194 -53.99 -23.33 -21.58
C VAL A 194 -55.05 -24.39 -21.82
N LEU A 195 -56.25 -24.15 -21.29
CA LEU A 195 -57.40 -25.05 -21.37
C LEU A 195 -58.48 -24.45 -22.28
N LEU A 196 -58.97 -25.22 -23.24
CA LEU A 196 -60.18 -24.91 -23.99
C LEU A 196 -61.34 -25.67 -23.35
N HIS A 197 -62.22 -24.96 -22.66
CA HIS A 197 -63.39 -25.54 -22.00
C HIS A 197 -64.66 -24.99 -22.64
N GLN A 198 -65.47 -25.87 -23.22
CA GLN A 198 -66.59 -25.53 -24.10
C GLN A 198 -66.09 -24.69 -25.28
N ASN A 199 -66.36 -23.37 -25.27
CA ASN A 199 -65.99 -22.44 -26.33
C ASN A 199 -65.05 -21.32 -25.83
N THR A 200 -64.41 -21.49 -24.67
CA THR A 200 -63.58 -20.45 -24.04
C THR A 200 -62.19 -20.96 -23.67
N PHE A 201 -61.17 -20.17 -23.99
CA PHE A 201 -59.79 -20.37 -23.55
C PHE A 201 -59.57 -19.83 -22.13
N TYR A 202 -59.01 -20.66 -21.26
CA TYR A 202 -58.61 -20.33 -19.89
C TYR A 202 -57.09 -20.44 -19.74
N TYR A 203 -56.48 -19.40 -19.20
CA TYR A 203 -55.04 -19.27 -18.99
C TYR A 203 -54.68 -19.54 -17.53
N PHE A 204 -53.56 -20.21 -17.27
CA PHE A 204 -53.05 -20.48 -15.92
C PHE A 204 -51.75 -19.67 -15.67
N ASP A 205 -51.33 -19.58 -14.40
CA ASP A 205 -50.00 -19.06 -14.06
C ASP A 205 -48.86 -19.95 -14.57
N GLU A 206 -47.68 -19.35 -14.78
CA GLU A 206 -46.52 -19.97 -15.46
C GLU A 206 -46.02 -21.27 -14.79
N ASN A 207 -46.39 -21.52 -13.53
CA ASN A 207 -45.95 -22.67 -12.74
C ASN A 207 -46.87 -23.90 -12.83
N VAL A 208 -47.95 -23.84 -13.62
CA VAL A 208 -48.90 -24.95 -13.75
C VAL A 208 -48.48 -25.90 -14.88
N ASP A 209 -48.27 -27.18 -14.54
CA ASP A 209 -48.00 -28.27 -15.49
C ASP A 209 -49.31 -28.92 -15.97
N GLY A 210 -49.67 -28.70 -17.23
CA GLY A 210 -50.92 -29.19 -17.83
C GLY A 210 -51.05 -30.71 -17.85
N ARG A 211 -49.93 -31.46 -17.74
CA ARG A 211 -49.98 -32.94 -17.65
C ARG A 211 -50.70 -33.41 -16.39
N LYS A 212 -50.66 -32.62 -15.32
CA LYS A 212 -51.35 -32.93 -14.05
C LYS A 212 -52.88 -32.81 -14.17
N LEU A 213 -53.37 -32.04 -15.15
CA LEU A 213 -54.81 -31.89 -15.42
C LEU A 213 -55.34 -33.01 -16.33
N GLN A 214 -54.48 -33.63 -17.14
CA GLN A 214 -54.88 -34.61 -18.15
C GLN A 214 -55.70 -35.81 -17.61
N PRO A 215 -55.35 -36.43 -16.45
CA PRO A 215 -56.16 -37.52 -15.90
C PRO A 215 -57.57 -37.10 -15.51
N PHE A 216 -57.75 -35.82 -15.14
CA PHE A 216 -59.00 -35.27 -14.62
C PHE A 216 -59.98 -34.85 -15.72
N LEU A 217 -59.55 -34.92 -16.98
CA LEU A 217 -60.44 -34.83 -18.14
C LEU A 217 -61.35 -36.06 -18.28
N SER A 218 -61.00 -37.18 -17.64
CA SER A 218 -61.80 -38.43 -17.68
C SER A 218 -62.19 -38.99 -16.32
N LYS A 219 -61.59 -38.51 -15.21
CA LYS A 219 -61.82 -39.00 -13.85
C LYS A 219 -62.06 -37.84 -12.88
N SER A 220 -62.96 -37.99 -11.92
CA SER A 220 -63.22 -36.98 -10.88
C SER A 220 -62.23 -37.03 -9.72
N SER A 221 -61.56 -38.16 -9.49
CA SER A 221 -60.54 -38.34 -8.45
C SER A 221 -59.51 -39.40 -8.85
N ILE A 222 -58.34 -39.35 -8.20
CA ILE A 222 -57.27 -40.34 -8.31
C ILE A 222 -57.05 -40.96 -6.95
N SER A 223 -57.02 -42.30 -6.90
CA SER A 223 -56.71 -43.06 -5.69
C SER A 223 -55.29 -43.63 -5.77
N ILE A 224 -54.52 -43.45 -4.70
CA ILE A 224 -53.15 -43.91 -4.50
C ILE A 224 -53.15 -44.99 -3.41
N PRO A 225 -52.70 -46.22 -3.72
CA PRO A 225 -52.59 -47.30 -2.76
C PRO A 225 -51.66 -46.96 -1.59
N LYS A 226 -51.94 -47.53 -0.41
CA LYS A 226 -51.19 -47.28 0.83
C LYS A 226 -49.69 -47.56 0.71
N GLU A 227 -49.26 -48.54 -0.10
CA GLU A 227 -47.84 -48.87 -0.27
C GLU A 227 -47.03 -47.74 -0.93
N LYS A 228 -47.68 -46.84 -1.68
CA LYS A 228 -47.06 -45.71 -2.38
C LYS A 228 -47.33 -44.36 -1.71
N GLU A 229 -48.03 -44.36 -0.59
CA GLU A 229 -48.47 -43.16 0.12
C GLU A 229 -47.29 -42.27 0.53
N GLN A 230 -46.27 -42.86 1.16
CA GLN A 230 -45.09 -42.11 1.63
C GLN A 230 -44.32 -41.46 0.47
N GLU A 231 -44.06 -42.21 -0.60
CA GLU A 231 -43.38 -41.68 -1.80
C GLU A 231 -44.17 -40.51 -2.39
N TYR A 232 -45.50 -40.62 -2.38
CA TYR A 232 -46.39 -39.59 -2.91
C TYR A 232 -46.42 -38.33 -2.02
N PHE A 233 -46.42 -38.49 -0.70
CA PHE A 233 -46.30 -37.39 0.23
C PHE A 233 -45.02 -36.60 0.01
N GLU A 234 -43.89 -37.29 -0.10
CA GLU A 234 -42.58 -36.67 -0.27
C GLU A 234 -42.38 -36.04 -1.66
N GLN A 235 -42.78 -36.73 -2.73
CA GLN A 235 -42.47 -36.28 -4.09
C GLN A 235 -43.50 -35.32 -4.68
N PHE A 236 -44.76 -35.42 -4.26
CA PHE A 236 -45.88 -34.66 -4.83
C PHE A 236 -46.55 -33.75 -3.81
N VAL A 237 -47.06 -34.27 -2.70
CA VAL A 237 -47.87 -33.47 -1.75
C VAL A 237 -47.04 -32.34 -1.12
N MET A 238 -45.78 -32.59 -0.74
CA MET A 238 -44.88 -31.52 -0.28
C MET A 238 -44.73 -30.39 -1.31
N LYS A 239 -44.63 -30.71 -2.61
CA LYS A 239 -44.51 -29.70 -3.67
C LYS A 239 -45.81 -28.91 -3.84
N VAL A 240 -46.96 -29.58 -3.73
CA VAL A 240 -48.26 -28.92 -3.81
C VAL A 240 -48.47 -27.97 -2.62
N ILE A 241 -48.17 -28.42 -1.40
CA ILE A 241 -48.23 -27.59 -0.18
C ILE A 241 -47.24 -26.41 -0.26
N SER A 242 -46.07 -26.61 -0.88
CA SER A 242 -45.11 -25.52 -1.07
C SER A 242 -45.61 -24.44 -2.03
N ALA A 243 -46.40 -24.83 -3.04
CA ALA A 243 -46.89 -23.94 -4.09
C ALA A 243 -48.16 -23.17 -3.70
N GLY A 244 -48.99 -23.71 -2.80
CA GLY A 244 -50.26 -23.09 -2.42
C GLY A 244 -50.88 -23.74 -1.20
N ASP A 245 -52.09 -23.31 -0.85
CA ASP A 245 -52.87 -23.91 0.22
C ASP A 245 -53.72 -25.06 -0.34
N ILE A 246 -53.96 -26.08 0.48
CA ILE A 246 -54.69 -27.28 0.08
C ILE A 246 -55.81 -27.56 1.08
N ALA A 247 -56.86 -28.23 0.62
CA ALA A 247 -57.79 -28.90 1.53
C ALA A 247 -57.22 -30.29 1.85
N ALA A 248 -57.04 -30.59 3.13
CA ALA A 248 -56.52 -31.88 3.60
C ALA A 248 -57.47 -32.46 4.66
N GLU A 249 -57.83 -33.73 4.49
CA GLU A 249 -58.60 -34.52 5.45
C GLU A 249 -57.82 -35.81 5.74
N GLY A 250 -57.52 -36.09 7.01
CA GLY A 250 -56.75 -37.26 7.45
C GLY A 250 -55.22 -37.05 7.60
N PHE A 251 -54.73 -35.81 7.43
CA PHE A 251 -53.37 -35.37 7.82
C PHE A 251 -53.32 -33.86 8.05
N ASP A 252 -52.33 -33.39 8.82
CA ASP A 252 -52.26 -31.99 9.25
C ASP A 252 -51.23 -31.18 8.45
N VAL A 253 -51.57 -29.92 8.17
CA VAL A 253 -50.66 -28.91 7.61
C VAL A 253 -50.54 -27.74 8.59
N VAL A 254 -49.38 -27.62 9.23
CA VAL A 254 -49.08 -26.58 10.21
C VAL A 254 -48.35 -25.43 9.53
N HIS A 255 -48.94 -24.24 9.57
CA HIS A 255 -48.33 -23.03 9.02
C HIS A 255 -47.63 -22.25 10.13
N SER A 256 -46.35 -21.92 9.94
CA SER A 256 -45.62 -21.00 10.82
C SER A 256 -45.18 -19.74 10.08
N SER A 257 -45.37 -18.60 10.75
CA SER A 257 -44.91 -17.28 10.30
C SER A 257 -44.24 -16.59 11.48
N MET A 258 -42.91 -16.73 11.56
CA MET A 258 -42.09 -16.14 12.62
C MET A 258 -40.97 -15.29 12.03
N VAL A 259 -40.41 -14.40 12.86
CA VAL A 259 -39.16 -13.69 12.55
C VAL A 259 -38.01 -14.69 12.70
N PRO A 260 -37.11 -14.81 11.71
CA PRO A 260 -36.02 -15.79 11.79
C PRO A 260 -34.97 -15.39 12.82
N GLU A 261 -34.34 -16.37 13.43
CA GLU A 261 -33.06 -16.18 14.10
C GLU A 261 -31.96 -16.01 13.04
N VAL A 262 -31.18 -14.94 13.18
CA VAL A 262 -30.13 -14.60 12.21
C VAL A 262 -28.80 -15.15 12.67
N LEU A 263 -28.14 -15.88 11.78
CA LEU A 263 -26.86 -16.50 12.05
C LEU A 263 -25.83 -16.09 10.98
N LEU A 264 -24.72 -15.50 11.41
CA LEU A 264 -23.55 -15.22 10.57
C LEU A 264 -22.47 -16.27 10.86
N GLN A 265 -22.10 -17.04 9.86
CA GLN A 265 -21.13 -18.12 9.98
C GLN A 265 -19.79 -17.73 9.35
N LEU A 266 -18.70 -17.94 10.09
CA LEU A 266 -17.32 -17.71 9.62
C LEU A 266 -16.61 -19.04 9.33
N THR A 267 -16.00 -19.15 8.15
CA THR A 267 -15.23 -20.35 7.74
C THR A 267 -13.91 -19.98 7.08
N GLU A 268 -12.88 -20.79 7.31
CA GLU A 268 -11.59 -20.66 6.62
C GLU A 268 -11.59 -21.53 5.36
N GLU A 269 -11.29 -20.94 4.21
CA GLU A 269 -11.11 -21.62 2.94
C GLU A 269 -9.62 -21.59 2.55
N THR A 270 -9.01 -22.76 2.49
CA THR A 270 -7.64 -22.95 2.00
C THR A 270 -7.68 -23.30 0.52
N ASN A 271 -7.10 -22.44 -0.32
CA ASN A 271 -6.92 -22.75 -1.75
C ASN A 271 -5.88 -23.89 -1.88
N GLN A 272 -6.33 -25.12 -2.14
CA GLN A 272 -5.43 -26.14 -2.67
C GLN A 272 -5.15 -25.80 -4.14
N VAL A 273 -4.01 -25.17 -4.39
CA VAL A 273 -3.48 -25.09 -5.75
C VAL A 273 -3.04 -26.50 -6.15
N GLN A 274 -3.67 -27.10 -7.15
CA GLN A 274 -3.12 -28.28 -7.82
C GLN A 274 -1.73 -27.90 -8.35
N GLN A 275 -0.68 -28.51 -7.80
CA GLN A 275 0.68 -28.34 -8.29
C GLN A 275 0.77 -28.82 -9.74
N ASN A 276 1.03 -27.90 -10.67
CA ASN A 276 1.62 -28.24 -11.95
C ASN A 276 3.04 -28.75 -11.70
N LEU A 277 3.32 -29.98 -12.14
CA LEU A 277 4.53 -30.78 -11.84
C LEU A 277 5.87 -30.22 -12.38
N PHE A 278 5.95 -28.98 -12.86
CA PHE A 278 7.12 -28.48 -13.61
C PHE A 278 7.69 -27.11 -13.21
N GLU A 279 7.35 -26.55 -12.05
CA GLU A 279 8.04 -25.36 -11.55
C GLU A 279 8.56 -25.56 -10.13
N GLN A 280 9.86 -25.84 -10.02
CA GLN A 280 10.62 -25.68 -8.79
C GLN A 280 11.02 -24.22 -8.64
N SER A 281 10.38 -23.47 -7.75
CA SER A 281 11.04 -22.53 -6.80
C SER A 281 10.03 -21.59 -6.14
N SER A 282 10.30 -21.28 -4.86
CA SER A 282 9.58 -20.37 -3.95
C SER A 282 8.44 -21.00 -3.16
N ALA A 283 8.60 -21.09 -1.84
CA ALA A 283 7.51 -21.36 -0.90
C ALA A 283 6.47 -20.24 -1.03
N VAL A 284 5.40 -20.50 -1.78
CA VAL A 284 4.25 -19.60 -1.89
C VAL A 284 3.49 -19.67 -0.57
N ILE A 285 3.40 -18.54 0.13
CA ILE A 285 2.56 -18.39 1.31
C ILE A 285 1.11 -18.64 0.84
N LEU A 286 0.51 -19.73 1.34
CA LEU A 286 -0.90 -20.04 1.12
C LEU A 286 -1.75 -19.02 1.88
N ASP A 287 -2.15 -17.97 1.19
CA ASP A 287 -3.03 -16.94 1.74
C ASP A 287 -4.42 -17.56 1.97
N SER A 288 -4.70 -17.86 3.24
CA SER A 288 -5.95 -18.48 3.68
C SER A 288 -7.01 -17.40 3.81
N LYS A 289 -8.19 -17.60 3.22
CA LYS A 289 -9.25 -16.59 3.22
C LYS A 289 -10.38 -16.97 4.17
N MET A 290 -11.00 -15.96 4.76
CA MET A 290 -12.18 -16.09 5.59
C MET A 290 -13.45 -15.81 4.79
N VAL A 291 -14.40 -16.74 4.85
CA VAL A 291 -15.67 -16.69 4.13
C VAL A 291 -16.80 -16.52 5.14
N PHE A 292 -17.62 -15.49 4.92
CA PHE A 292 -18.83 -15.20 5.69
C PHE A 292 -20.06 -15.77 4.98
N GLU A 293 -20.92 -16.46 5.74
CA GLU A 293 -22.18 -17.01 5.25
C GLU A 293 -23.34 -16.62 6.17
N LEU A 294 -24.36 -15.97 5.62
CA LEU A 294 -25.54 -15.53 6.38
C LEU A 294 -26.67 -16.55 6.25
N TYR A 295 -27.25 -16.93 7.38
CA TYR A 295 -28.35 -17.88 7.50
C TYR A 295 -29.53 -17.27 8.27
N PHE A 296 -30.73 -17.63 7.83
CA PHE A 296 -32.00 -17.31 8.47
C PHE A 296 -32.64 -18.61 8.95
N ASN A 297 -32.70 -18.79 10.26
CA ASN A 297 -33.25 -19.97 10.91
C ASN A 297 -34.71 -19.70 11.31
N TYR A 298 -35.64 -20.44 10.74
CA TYR A 298 -37.06 -20.42 11.08
C TYR A 298 -37.44 -21.76 11.69
N GLU A 299 -37.38 -21.88 13.02
CA GLU A 299 -37.67 -23.12 13.76
C GLU A 299 -36.97 -24.35 13.16
N ARG A 300 -37.68 -25.12 12.32
CA ARG A 300 -37.22 -26.34 11.67
C ARG A 300 -36.49 -26.09 10.35
N PHE A 301 -36.41 -24.86 9.85
CA PHE A 301 -35.86 -24.52 8.54
C PHE A 301 -34.65 -23.59 8.67
N GLN A 302 -33.65 -23.80 7.81
CA GLN A 302 -32.48 -22.94 7.71
C GLN A 302 -32.30 -22.56 6.24
N PHE A 303 -32.29 -21.27 5.96
CA PHE A 303 -32.11 -20.73 4.61
C PHE A 303 -30.84 -19.89 4.55
N ARG A 304 -30.01 -20.14 3.55
CA ARG A 304 -28.86 -19.26 3.26
C ARG A 304 -29.35 -18.01 2.52
N ALA A 305 -28.82 -16.86 2.91
CA ALA A 305 -29.11 -15.58 2.27
C ALA A 305 -28.89 -15.62 0.75
N GLY A 306 -29.86 -15.14 -0.02
CA GLY A 306 -29.79 -15.11 -1.48
C GLY A 306 -30.05 -16.43 -2.21
N LEU A 307 -30.30 -17.54 -1.48
CA LEU A 307 -30.69 -18.82 -2.06
C LEU A 307 -32.15 -19.18 -1.74
N GLY A 308 -32.76 -19.96 -2.62
CA GLY A 308 -34.01 -20.67 -2.35
C GLY A 308 -33.81 -21.83 -1.39
N GLY A 309 -34.91 -22.47 -0.99
CA GLY A 309 -34.87 -23.68 -0.18
C GLY A 309 -36.26 -24.26 0.00
N ASN A 310 -36.33 -25.50 0.47
CA ASN A 310 -37.61 -26.16 0.74
C ASN A 310 -38.30 -25.48 1.93
N THR A 311 -39.48 -24.91 1.70
CA THR A 311 -40.31 -24.26 2.72
C THR A 311 -41.28 -25.21 3.41
N VAL A 312 -41.28 -26.49 3.01
CA VAL A 312 -42.13 -27.54 3.57
C VAL A 312 -41.27 -28.71 4.03
N LYS A 313 -41.55 -29.22 5.23
CA LYS A 313 -40.96 -30.45 5.79
C LYS A 313 -42.07 -31.39 6.23
N LEU A 314 -41.91 -32.68 5.94
CA LEU A 314 -42.78 -33.75 6.41
C LEU A 314 -42.20 -34.38 7.68
N ASP A 315 -43.05 -34.59 8.68
CA ASP A 315 -42.75 -35.32 9.91
C ASP A 315 -43.89 -36.30 10.21
N TYR A 316 -43.71 -37.25 11.13
CA TYR A 316 -44.74 -38.20 11.53
C TYR A 316 -44.93 -38.15 13.03
N ASN A 317 -46.13 -37.76 13.49
CA ASN A 317 -46.50 -37.82 14.90
C ASN A 317 -47.39 -39.03 15.15
N GLU A 318 -46.95 -39.99 15.98
CA GLU A 318 -47.74 -41.16 16.39
C GLU A 318 -48.50 -41.84 15.23
N THR A 319 -47.87 -41.99 14.05
CA THR A 319 -48.38 -42.55 12.77
C THR A 319 -49.19 -41.64 11.83
N LEU A 320 -49.44 -40.38 12.19
CA LEU A 320 -50.06 -39.38 11.31
C LEU A 320 -49.00 -38.47 10.65
N PRO A 321 -49.05 -38.26 9.32
CA PRO A 321 -48.14 -37.33 8.65
C PRO A 321 -48.54 -35.88 8.98
N VAL A 322 -47.55 -35.07 9.33
CA VAL A 322 -47.70 -33.64 9.62
C VAL A 322 -46.75 -32.86 8.72
N PHE A 323 -47.30 -31.94 7.92
CA PHE A 323 -46.53 -31.06 7.05
C PHE A 323 -46.34 -29.69 7.72
N TYR A 324 -45.10 -29.30 7.96
CA TYR A 324 -44.78 -27.96 8.43
C TYR A 324 -44.47 -27.07 7.22
N LYS A 325 -45.17 -25.94 7.08
CA LYS A 325 -44.92 -24.93 6.04
C LYS A 325 -44.49 -23.62 6.69
N VAL A 326 -43.31 -23.14 6.31
CA VAL A 326 -42.80 -21.84 6.78
C VAL A 326 -43.00 -20.75 5.72
N LYS A 327 -43.53 -19.60 6.14
CA LYS A 327 -43.56 -18.39 5.32
C LYS A 327 -42.35 -17.50 5.64
N ARG A 328 -41.40 -17.43 4.70
CA ARG A 328 -40.20 -16.57 4.82
C ARG A 328 -40.60 -15.10 4.82
N ASN A 329 -39.96 -14.31 5.68
CA ASN A 329 -40.10 -12.86 5.71
C ASN A 329 -39.07 -12.21 4.77
N GLU A 330 -39.37 -12.21 3.46
CA GLU A 330 -38.43 -11.70 2.46
C GLU A 330 -38.08 -10.22 2.62
N SER A 331 -39.00 -9.40 3.14
CA SER A 331 -38.72 -7.97 3.42
C SER A 331 -37.62 -7.82 4.47
N PHE A 332 -37.72 -8.57 5.57
CA PHE A 332 -36.71 -8.57 6.64
C PHE A 332 -35.36 -9.10 6.14
N GLU A 333 -35.36 -10.21 5.39
CA GLU A 333 -34.13 -10.79 4.85
C GLU A 333 -33.41 -9.80 3.90
N LYS A 334 -34.15 -9.11 3.02
CA LYS A 334 -33.60 -8.11 2.10
C LYS A 334 -33.05 -6.88 2.82
N GLU A 335 -33.75 -6.40 3.84
CA GLU A 335 -33.28 -5.28 4.67
C GLU A 335 -31.93 -5.60 5.33
N LEU A 336 -31.82 -6.80 5.92
CA LEU A 336 -30.61 -7.20 6.62
C LEU A 336 -29.42 -7.42 5.68
N ILE A 337 -29.66 -8.01 4.50
CA ILE A 337 -28.64 -8.14 3.46
C ILE A 337 -28.13 -6.75 3.02
N SER A 338 -29.03 -5.78 2.85
CA SER A 338 -28.65 -4.40 2.54
C SER A 338 -27.83 -3.76 3.66
N TRP A 339 -28.16 -4.06 4.92
CA TRP A 339 -27.42 -3.58 6.09
C TRP A 339 -25.96 -4.07 6.12
N PHE A 340 -25.73 -5.36 5.81
CA PHE A 340 -24.38 -5.92 5.68
C PHE A 340 -23.62 -5.32 4.49
N ALA A 341 -24.29 -5.16 3.34
CA ALA A 341 -23.68 -4.59 2.13
C ALA A 341 -23.18 -3.16 2.37
N LYS A 342 -23.94 -2.32 3.09
CA LYS A 342 -23.52 -0.96 3.49
C LYS A 342 -22.26 -0.95 4.36
N ARG A 343 -21.96 -2.05 5.06
CA ARG A 343 -20.78 -2.22 5.93
C ARG A 343 -19.64 -2.99 5.24
N GLY A 344 -19.74 -3.23 3.94
CA GLY A 344 -18.68 -3.88 3.16
C GLY A 344 -18.77 -5.41 3.09
N LEU A 345 -19.82 -6.04 3.64
CA LEU A 345 -20.09 -7.46 3.46
C LEU A 345 -21.26 -7.68 2.49
N THR A 346 -20.95 -7.96 1.22
CA THR A 346 -21.96 -8.36 0.23
C THR A 346 -22.29 -9.85 0.40
N LEU A 347 -23.23 -10.13 1.30
CA LEU A 347 -23.69 -11.49 1.61
C LEU A 347 -24.91 -11.84 0.75
N GLY A 348 -24.83 -12.92 -0.03
CA GLY A 348 -25.91 -13.36 -0.92
C GLY A 348 -25.61 -14.73 -1.53
N ALA A 349 -26.03 -14.95 -2.79
CA ALA A 349 -25.77 -16.20 -3.49
C ALA A 349 -24.25 -16.47 -3.73
N GLN A 350 -23.44 -15.41 -3.79
CA GLN A 350 -21.99 -15.51 -3.93
C GLN A 350 -21.31 -15.51 -2.56
N LYS A 351 -20.25 -16.31 -2.41
CA LYS A 351 -19.38 -16.32 -1.23
C LYS A 351 -18.46 -15.10 -1.28
N LEU A 352 -18.47 -14.29 -0.23
CA LEU A 352 -17.47 -13.23 -0.06
C LEU A 352 -16.32 -13.78 0.80
N ALA A 353 -15.12 -13.77 0.21
CA ALA A 353 -13.90 -14.19 0.86
C ALA A 353 -13.00 -12.97 1.11
N LEU A 354 -12.70 -12.70 2.38
CA LEU A 354 -11.77 -11.65 2.80
C LEU A 354 -10.43 -12.28 3.22
N SER A 355 -9.35 -11.50 3.19
CA SER A 355 -8.13 -11.89 3.92
C SER A 355 -8.44 -11.98 5.41
N LYS A 356 -7.66 -12.78 6.16
CA LYS A 356 -7.90 -13.00 7.59
C LYS A 356 -7.95 -11.69 8.37
N ASP A 357 -6.92 -10.85 8.22
CA ASP A 357 -6.79 -9.61 8.98
C ASP A 357 -8.02 -8.71 8.78
N LYS A 358 -8.44 -8.51 7.52
CA LYS A 358 -9.64 -7.74 7.17
C LYS A 358 -10.94 -8.34 7.70
N ALA A 359 -11.03 -9.67 7.80
CA ALA A 359 -12.22 -10.34 8.31
C ALA A 359 -12.38 -10.12 9.82
N PHE A 360 -11.30 -10.29 10.59
CA PHE A 360 -11.33 -10.10 12.05
C PHE A 360 -11.45 -8.61 12.42
N ASP A 361 -10.80 -7.71 11.69
CA ASP A 361 -10.96 -6.27 11.86
C ASP A 361 -12.41 -5.82 11.60
N TRP A 362 -13.09 -6.44 10.64
CA TRP A 362 -14.51 -6.18 10.38
C TRP A 362 -15.39 -6.67 11.54
N ILE A 363 -15.12 -7.87 12.06
CA ILE A 363 -15.85 -8.44 13.20
C ILE A 363 -15.69 -7.53 14.41
N ASP A 364 -14.46 -7.16 14.78
CA ASP A 364 -14.15 -6.31 15.92
C ASP A 364 -14.86 -4.94 15.81
N LYS A 365 -14.85 -4.34 14.61
CA LYS A 365 -15.51 -3.04 14.37
C LYS A 365 -17.02 -3.05 14.55
N TYR A 366 -17.70 -4.14 14.18
CA TYR A 366 -19.17 -4.21 14.15
C TYR A 366 -19.77 -5.16 15.19
N ASN A 367 -18.96 -5.75 16.09
CA ASN A 367 -19.42 -6.74 17.06
C ASN A 367 -20.58 -6.24 17.94
N ALA A 368 -20.46 -5.00 18.44
CA ALA A 368 -21.51 -4.36 19.24
C ALA A 368 -22.84 -4.24 18.47
N GLU A 369 -22.78 -3.81 17.20
CA GLU A 369 -23.97 -3.68 16.36
C GLU A 369 -24.60 -5.05 16.01
N LEU A 370 -23.79 -6.12 15.90
CA LEU A 370 -24.28 -7.48 15.69
C LEU A 370 -25.09 -7.96 16.90
N LEU A 371 -24.60 -7.70 18.11
CA LEU A 371 -25.27 -8.04 19.37
C LEU A 371 -26.57 -7.26 19.54
N GLU A 372 -26.58 -5.95 19.30
CA GLU A 372 -27.79 -5.11 19.36
C GLU A 372 -28.90 -5.59 18.42
N ARG A 373 -28.53 -6.15 17.25
CA ARG A 373 -29.45 -6.67 16.25
C ARG A 373 -29.79 -8.15 16.42
N ASN A 374 -29.36 -8.79 17.51
CA ASN A 374 -29.54 -10.23 17.78
C ASN A 374 -28.99 -11.14 16.66
N ILE A 375 -27.89 -10.75 16.02
CA ILE A 375 -27.21 -11.55 15.00
C ILE A 375 -26.16 -12.40 15.70
N ARG A 376 -26.32 -13.73 15.65
CA ARG A 376 -25.34 -14.65 16.25
C ARG A 376 -24.19 -14.92 15.29
N LEU A 377 -22.97 -14.60 15.70
CA LEU A 377 -21.74 -14.95 14.98
C LEU A 377 -21.20 -16.29 15.49
N GLN A 378 -21.00 -17.27 14.61
CA GLN A 378 -20.45 -18.58 14.99
C GLN A 378 -19.57 -19.22 13.91
N GLN A 379 -18.87 -20.29 14.26
CA GLN A 379 -18.24 -21.20 13.30
C GLN A 379 -19.07 -22.47 13.14
N PRO A 380 -19.00 -23.20 12.01
CA PRO A 380 -19.75 -24.43 11.82
C PRO A 380 -19.40 -25.48 12.88
N GLN A 381 -20.41 -26.19 13.39
CA GLN A 381 -20.23 -27.23 14.42
C GLN A 381 -19.48 -28.47 13.87
N ASN A 382 -19.68 -28.81 12.59
CA ASN A 382 -19.03 -29.94 11.92
C ASN A 382 -17.83 -29.46 11.10
N MET A 383 -16.78 -28.98 11.78
CA MET A 383 -15.55 -28.59 11.09
C MET A 383 -14.80 -29.82 10.57
N LYS A 384 -14.15 -29.70 9.40
CA LYS A 384 -13.29 -30.79 8.86
C LYS A 384 -12.16 -31.09 9.86
N ALA A 385 -11.73 -32.36 9.93
CA ALA A 385 -10.59 -32.76 10.76
C ALA A 385 -9.36 -31.89 10.42
N GLY A 386 -8.83 -31.15 11.41
CA GLY A 386 -7.73 -30.21 11.24
C GLY A 386 -8.12 -28.74 11.02
N ALA A 387 -9.41 -28.39 11.00
CA ALA A 387 -9.87 -27.01 10.91
C ALA A 387 -9.64 -26.24 12.21
N LYS A 388 -9.21 -24.99 12.09
CA LYS A 388 -8.92 -24.09 13.19
C LYS A 388 -10.20 -23.50 13.79
N LYS A 389 -10.35 -23.61 15.11
CA LYS A 389 -11.39 -22.90 15.87
C LYS A 389 -10.84 -21.52 16.25
N TYR A 390 -11.45 -20.45 15.76
CA TYR A 390 -11.01 -19.08 16.00
C TYR A 390 -11.80 -18.45 17.14
N PHE A 391 -11.11 -17.61 17.92
CA PHE A 391 -11.74 -16.78 18.94
C PHE A 391 -12.49 -15.61 18.29
N LEU A 392 -13.75 -15.40 18.66
CA LEU A 392 -14.63 -14.37 18.09
C LEU A 392 -15.12 -13.34 19.13
N GLY A 393 -14.59 -13.38 20.35
CA GLY A 393 -14.94 -12.43 21.40
C GLY A 393 -14.17 -11.10 21.28
N GLU A 394 -14.44 -10.18 22.21
CA GLU A 394 -13.75 -8.88 22.24
C GLU A 394 -12.26 -9.03 22.59
N SER A 395 -11.45 -8.20 21.93
CA SER A 395 -10.02 -8.11 22.18
C SER A 395 -9.66 -6.70 22.63
N VAL A 396 -8.94 -6.57 23.75
CA VAL A 396 -8.56 -5.27 24.32
C VAL A 396 -7.07 -5.26 24.65
N ILE A 397 -6.40 -4.17 24.28
CA ILE A 397 -5.03 -3.86 24.69
C ILE A 397 -5.01 -2.49 25.37
N ASN A 398 -4.53 -2.45 26.61
CA ASN A 398 -4.29 -1.19 27.33
C ASN A 398 -2.81 -1.09 27.66
N LEU A 399 -2.14 -0.09 27.10
CA LEU A 399 -0.72 0.18 27.33
C LEU A 399 -0.55 1.31 28.35
N SER A 400 0.33 1.06 29.31
CA SER A 400 0.76 2.01 30.33
C SER A 400 2.28 2.10 30.35
N ILE A 401 2.82 3.30 30.49
CA ILE A 401 4.25 3.55 30.56
C ILE A 401 4.57 4.23 31.88
N ASN A 402 5.48 3.61 32.63
CA ASN A 402 5.98 4.16 33.89
C ASN A 402 7.43 4.61 33.72
N GLU A 403 7.72 5.81 34.18
CA GLU A 403 9.06 6.36 34.15
C GLU A 403 9.95 5.78 35.27
N SER A 404 11.06 5.13 34.90
CA SER A 404 12.15 4.76 35.82
C SER A 404 13.32 5.74 35.69
N ARG A 405 14.40 5.58 36.49
CA ARG A 405 15.57 6.47 36.40
C ARG A 405 16.24 6.44 35.02
N ASP A 406 16.48 5.24 34.47
CA ASP A 406 17.30 5.05 33.27
C ASP A 406 16.50 4.60 32.03
N TRP A 407 15.24 4.20 32.19
CA TRP A 407 14.37 3.73 31.10
C TRP A 407 12.89 4.00 31.38
N PHE A 408 12.03 3.75 30.39
CA PHE A 408 10.59 3.66 30.52
C PHE A 408 10.17 2.20 30.57
N GLU A 409 9.43 1.80 31.62
CA GLU A 409 8.86 0.45 31.71
C GLU A 409 7.51 0.43 31.00
N VAL A 410 7.36 -0.45 30.01
CA VAL A 410 6.10 -0.60 29.28
C VAL A 410 5.32 -1.77 29.84
N LYS A 411 4.15 -1.50 30.41
CA LYS A 411 3.19 -2.50 30.89
C LYS A 411 1.97 -2.50 30.00
N ALA A 412 1.57 -3.66 29.50
CA ALA A 412 0.33 -3.79 28.77
C ALA A 412 -0.54 -4.89 29.37
N LEU A 413 -1.83 -4.59 29.47
CA LEU A 413 -2.87 -5.56 29.75
C LEU A 413 -3.50 -5.97 28.41
N VAL A 414 -3.28 -7.22 27.99
CA VAL A 414 -3.90 -7.78 26.78
C VAL A 414 -4.93 -8.81 27.18
N ARG A 415 -6.18 -8.61 26.75
CA ARG A 415 -7.29 -9.52 27.02
C ARG A 415 -7.97 -9.96 25.73
N PHE A 416 -8.25 -11.26 25.65
CA PHE A 416 -9.09 -11.88 24.64
C PHE A 416 -10.26 -12.54 25.38
N GLY A 417 -11.38 -11.82 25.50
CA GLY A 417 -12.49 -12.21 26.35
C GLY A 417 -12.05 -12.33 27.81
N GLU A 418 -12.19 -13.52 28.39
CA GLU A 418 -11.78 -13.80 29.78
C GLU A 418 -10.29 -14.14 29.92
N TYR A 419 -9.57 -14.36 28.80
CA TYR A 419 -8.17 -14.76 28.83
C TYR A 419 -7.25 -13.55 28.89
N GLU A 420 -6.47 -13.44 29.96
CA GLU A 420 -5.40 -12.47 30.10
C GLU A 420 -4.09 -13.04 29.53
N ILE A 421 -3.51 -12.35 28.55
CA ILE A 421 -2.29 -12.77 27.86
C ILE A 421 -1.17 -11.78 28.19
N ALA A 422 -0.02 -12.31 28.62
CA ALA A 422 1.15 -11.50 28.87
C ALA A 422 1.59 -10.75 27.60
N PHE A 423 1.76 -9.42 27.70
CA PHE A 423 2.13 -8.55 26.58
C PHE A 423 3.38 -9.05 25.83
N ARG A 424 4.38 -9.58 26.54
CA ARG A 424 5.60 -10.16 25.96
C ARG A 424 5.31 -11.20 24.89
N LYS A 425 4.31 -12.07 25.11
CA LYS A 425 3.92 -13.11 24.14
C LYS A 425 3.40 -12.47 22.85
N ILE A 426 2.59 -11.43 22.97
CA ILE A 426 2.02 -10.67 21.84
C ILE A 426 3.11 -9.89 21.11
N TYR A 427 3.97 -9.19 21.85
CA TYR A 427 5.13 -8.46 21.32
C TYR A 427 6.02 -9.37 20.46
N ASN A 428 6.42 -10.52 20.99
CA ASN A 428 7.27 -11.47 20.25
C ASN A 428 6.60 -12.01 18.98
N LEU A 429 5.29 -12.24 19.02
CA LEU A 429 4.53 -12.68 17.85
C LEU A 429 4.53 -11.60 16.77
N ILE A 430 4.21 -10.35 17.12
CA ILE A 430 4.19 -9.22 16.18
C ILE A 430 5.57 -8.99 15.57
N VAL A 431 6.63 -8.95 16.37
CA VAL A 431 8.01 -8.79 15.88
C VAL A 431 8.43 -9.94 14.95
N SER A 432 7.95 -11.16 15.22
CA SER A 432 8.21 -12.33 14.36
C SER A 432 7.32 -12.42 13.10
N GLY A 433 6.41 -11.46 12.89
CA GLY A 433 5.46 -11.46 11.78
C GLY A 433 4.36 -12.52 11.88
N LYS A 434 4.11 -13.07 13.08
CA LYS A 434 3.02 -14.01 13.35
C LYS A 434 1.81 -13.27 13.89
N THR A 435 0.66 -13.43 13.24
CA THR A 435 -0.60 -12.78 13.63
C THR A 435 -1.57 -13.71 14.37
N GLU A 436 -1.20 -14.99 14.57
CA GLU A 436 -2.08 -16.01 15.18
C GLU A 436 -1.40 -16.69 16.37
N PHE A 437 -2.17 -16.98 17.44
CA PHE A 437 -1.70 -17.84 18.54
C PHE A 437 -2.84 -18.58 19.24
N ALA A 438 -2.52 -19.70 19.90
CA ALA A 438 -3.49 -20.49 20.65
C ALA A 438 -3.74 -19.92 22.06
N LEU A 439 -5.02 -19.83 22.42
CA LEU A 439 -5.53 -19.52 23.75
C LEU A 439 -5.56 -20.78 24.64
N PRO A 440 -5.68 -20.64 25.98
CA PRO A 440 -5.70 -21.76 26.92
C PRO A 440 -6.83 -22.78 26.67
N ASN A 441 -7.94 -22.36 26.06
CA ASN A 441 -9.08 -23.22 25.70
C ASN A 441 -8.89 -23.96 24.35
N GLY A 442 -7.76 -23.77 23.68
CA GLY A 442 -7.47 -24.37 22.38
C GLY A 442 -8.00 -23.59 21.17
N GLU A 443 -8.69 -22.45 21.37
CA GLU A 443 -9.08 -21.54 20.30
C GLU A 443 -7.89 -20.72 19.80
N ILE A 444 -7.96 -20.26 18.55
CA ILE A 444 -6.92 -19.44 17.92
C ILE A 444 -7.36 -17.99 17.93
N ALA A 445 -6.60 -17.15 18.62
CA ALA A 445 -6.75 -15.70 18.57
C ALA A 445 -5.94 -15.12 17.40
N VAL A 446 -6.54 -14.15 16.72
CA VAL A 446 -5.88 -13.32 15.69
C VAL A 446 -5.60 -11.96 16.30
N ILE A 447 -4.37 -11.47 16.14
CA ILE A 447 -3.96 -10.15 16.62
C ILE A 447 -4.55 -9.09 15.67
N PRO A 448 -5.36 -8.12 16.15
CA PRO A 448 -5.96 -7.09 15.30
C PRO A 448 -4.92 -6.26 14.55
N GLU A 449 -5.17 -5.95 13.27
CA GLU A 449 -4.22 -5.19 12.44
C GLU A 449 -4.01 -3.78 12.98
N LYS A 450 -5.08 -3.17 13.52
CA LYS A 450 -5.02 -1.85 14.19
C LYS A 450 -4.01 -1.79 15.34
N TRP A 451 -3.82 -2.89 16.08
CA TRP A 451 -2.83 -2.90 17.17
C TRP A 451 -1.42 -2.83 16.59
N ILE A 452 -1.17 -3.54 15.49
CA ILE A 452 0.10 -3.47 14.77
C ILE A 452 0.28 -2.06 14.21
N GLU A 453 -0.74 -1.48 13.56
CA GLU A 453 -0.66 -0.13 13.01
C GLU A 453 -0.36 0.92 14.09
N HIS A 454 -1.15 0.95 15.17
CA HIS A 454 -1.05 1.96 16.22
C HIS A 454 0.22 1.80 17.07
N TYR A 455 0.65 0.56 17.35
CA TYR A 455 1.75 0.30 18.29
C TYR A 455 3.06 -0.15 17.64
N SER A 456 3.08 -0.46 16.33
CA SER A 456 4.32 -0.77 15.61
C SER A 456 5.38 0.32 15.80
N GLY A 457 4.95 1.58 15.80
CA GLY A 457 5.82 2.73 16.04
C GLY A 457 6.62 2.59 17.33
N LEU A 458 6.03 2.08 18.42
CA LEU A 458 6.70 1.93 19.72
C LEU A 458 7.36 0.56 19.87
N MET A 459 6.72 -0.50 19.38
CA MET A 459 7.24 -1.88 19.42
C MET A 459 8.60 -2.01 18.73
N ASN A 460 8.86 -1.27 17.65
CA ASN A 460 10.16 -1.33 16.96
C ASN A 460 11.35 -0.83 17.80
N PHE A 461 11.09 -0.09 18.89
CA PHE A 461 12.11 0.48 19.77
C PHE A 461 12.14 -0.18 21.15
N MET A 462 11.15 -1.01 21.46
CA MET A 462 11.11 -1.77 22.70
C MET A 462 12.27 -2.79 22.77
N GLN A 463 12.79 -2.99 23.96
CA GLN A 463 13.83 -3.97 24.25
C GLN A 463 13.43 -4.80 25.46
N GLU A 464 13.91 -6.02 25.50
CA GLU A 464 13.78 -6.88 26.69
C GLU A 464 15.02 -6.67 27.57
N ASP A 465 14.81 -6.41 28.86
CA ASP A 465 15.89 -6.33 29.84
C ASP A 465 16.25 -7.72 30.42
N GLU A 466 17.28 -7.78 31.27
CA GLU A 466 17.72 -9.03 31.91
C GLU A 466 16.66 -9.67 32.83
N GLN A 467 15.62 -8.92 33.21
CA GLN A 467 14.52 -9.36 34.06
C GLN A 467 13.24 -9.67 33.25
N GLU A 468 13.37 -9.82 31.93
CA GLU A 468 12.30 -10.12 30.99
C GLU A 468 11.20 -9.05 30.91
N ARG A 469 11.50 -7.82 31.32
CA ARG A 469 10.60 -6.66 31.20
C ARG A 469 10.76 -6.00 29.85
N ILE A 470 9.66 -5.47 29.33
CA ILE A 470 9.70 -4.68 28.10
C ILE A 470 9.97 -3.22 28.47
N ILE A 471 11.10 -2.71 28.01
CA ILE A 471 11.58 -1.36 28.30
C ILE A 471 11.75 -0.55 27.02
N LEU A 472 11.69 0.76 27.17
CA LEU A 472 12.00 1.74 26.14
C LEU A 472 13.06 2.70 26.69
N GLN A 473 14.03 3.08 25.88
CA GLN A 473 15.12 3.95 26.32
C GLN A 473 14.64 5.40 26.49
N LYS A 474 15.30 6.16 27.38
CA LYS A 474 14.93 7.57 27.69
C LYS A 474 14.89 8.48 26.47
N HIS A 475 15.74 8.21 25.49
CA HIS A 475 15.81 9.00 24.26
C HIS A 475 14.55 8.89 23.37
N HIS A 476 13.63 7.96 23.65
CA HIS A 476 12.33 7.85 22.97
C HIS A 476 11.22 8.66 23.64
N TYR A 477 11.54 9.58 24.56
CA TYR A 477 10.55 10.43 25.24
C TYR A 477 9.58 11.13 24.27
N ALA A 478 10.10 11.69 23.17
CA ALA A 478 9.27 12.34 22.14
C ALA A 478 8.19 11.41 21.57
N LEU A 479 8.53 10.14 21.34
CA LEU A 479 7.61 9.13 20.83
C LEU A 479 6.53 8.76 21.86
N VAL A 480 6.92 8.63 23.14
CA VAL A 480 5.97 8.36 24.22
C VAL A 480 4.96 9.49 24.35
N LYS A 481 5.42 10.75 24.30
CA LYS A 481 4.56 11.93 24.38
C LYS A 481 3.61 12.04 23.18
N GLU A 482 4.09 11.77 21.96
CA GLU A 482 3.24 11.72 20.76
C GLU A 482 2.11 10.69 20.91
N MET A 483 2.41 9.50 21.42
CA MET A 483 1.41 8.45 21.61
C MET A 483 0.44 8.74 22.75
N GLN A 484 0.90 9.39 23.82
CA GLN A 484 0.04 9.87 24.90
C GLN A 484 -0.95 10.92 24.39
N HIS A 485 -0.50 11.86 23.55
CA HIS A 485 -1.38 12.86 22.93
C HIS A 485 -2.45 12.25 22.02
N ASN A 486 -2.14 11.13 21.35
CA ASN A 486 -3.09 10.42 20.49
C ASN A 486 -4.02 9.46 21.28
N GLU A 487 -4.04 9.54 22.62
CA GLU A 487 -4.85 8.70 23.51
C GLU A 487 -4.58 7.19 23.36
N LEU A 488 -3.45 6.80 22.75
CA LEU A 488 -3.10 5.40 22.50
C LEU A 488 -2.50 4.70 23.72
N LEU A 489 -1.98 5.46 24.69
CA LEU A 489 -1.40 4.95 25.92
C LEU A 489 -1.58 5.93 27.09
N GLN A 490 -1.49 5.40 28.30
CA GLN A 490 -1.36 6.21 29.53
C GLN A 490 0.12 6.26 29.93
N ALA A 491 0.65 7.45 30.21
CA ALA A 491 2.03 7.60 30.69
C ALA A 491 2.10 8.54 31.88
N ASP A 492 2.80 8.11 32.93
CA ASP A 492 3.20 8.96 34.05
C ASP A 492 4.64 9.44 33.77
N LEU A 493 4.73 10.63 33.15
CA LEU A 493 5.98 11.23 32.68
C LEU A 493 6.38 12.38 33.59
N ASN A 494 7.67 12.46 33.89
CA ASN A 494 8.26 13.54 34.66
C ASN A 494 8.35 14.81 33.79
N GLU A 495 7.85 15.94 34.29
CA GLU A 495 7.81 17.24 33.58
C GLU A 495 9.20 17.71 33.13
N ARG A 496 10.28 17.29 33.81
CA ARG A 496 11.64 17.74 33.48
C ARG A 496 12.13 17.27 32.11
N LEU A 497 11.65 16.12 31.61
CA LEU A 497 11.98 15.63 30.27
C LEU A 497 11.19 16.39 29.18
N GLU A 498 10.13 17.13 29.52
CA GLU A 498 9.49 18.03 28.56
C GLU A 498 10.44 19.12 28.07
N LYS A 499 11.36 19.59 28.93
CA LYS A 499 12.40 20.56 28.57
C LYS A 499 13.35 20.05 27.49
N LEU A 500 13.40 18.73 27.25
CA LEU A 500 14.16 18.15 26.15
C LEU A 500 13.55 18.47 24.78
N LEU A 501 12.23 18.69 24.73
CA LEU A 501 11.50 19.04 23.50
C LEU A 501 11.54 20.54 23.20
N ASP A 502 11.78 21.37 24.22
CA ASP A 502 11.94 22.82 24.10
C ASP A 502 13.29 23.28 24.66
N LEU A 503 14.28 23.39 23.76
CA LEU A 503 15.64 23.83 24.08
C LEU A 503 15.70 25.22 24.73
N THR A 504 14.65 26.05 24.60
CA THR A 504 14.61 27.39 25.21
C THR A 504 14.33 27.36 26.71
N GLN A 505 13.85 26.23 27.24
CA GLN A 505 13.52 26.05 28.66
C GLN A 505 14.61 25.34 29.47
N ILE A 506 15.79 25.12 28.87
CA ILE A 506 16.92 24.50 29.57
C ILE A 506 17.43 25.45 30.64
N ASP A 507 17.51 24.96 31.87
CA ASP A 507 17.97 25.73 33.03
C ASP A 507 19.43 26.18 32.85
N ASP A 508 19.79 27.31 33.48
CA ASP A 508 21.16 27.78 33.48
C ASP A 508 22.02 26.95 34.44
N TYR A 509 23.16 26.44 33.96
CA TYR A 509 24.09 25.66 34.78
C TYR A 509 25.25 26.54 35.23
N PRO A 510 25.83 26.35 36.43
CA PRO A 510 27.02 27.09 36.82
C PRO A 510 28.20 26.79 35.90
N MET A 511 29.07 27.77 35.66
CA MET A 511 30.35 27.55 34.99
C MET A 511 31.30 26.75 35.90
N PRO A 512 32.11 25.83 35.35
CA PRO A 512 33.12 25.11 36.12
C PRO A 512 34.18 26.06 36.71
N GLN A 513 34.61 25.78 37.93
CA GLN A 513 35.47 26.67 38.71
C GLN A 513 36.87 26.84 38.10
N GLN A 514 37.43 25.77 37.52
CA GLN A 514 38.80 25.79 36.99
C GLN A 514 38.89 26.11 35.50
N PHE A 515 37.79 26.54 34.89
CA PHE A 515 37.78 26.97 33.50
C PHE A 515 38.20 28.44 33.37
N LYS A 516 39.27 28.70 32.62
CA LYS A 516 39.91 30.02 32.47
C LYS A 516 39.48 30.75 31.20
N GLY A 517 38.18 30.74 30.91
CA GLY A 517 37.60 31.43 29.76
C GLY A 517 36.19 31.95 30.02
N GLU A 518 35.76 32.94 29.25
CA GLU A 518 34.39 33.43 29.24
C GLU A 518 33.67 32.91 28.00
N LEU A 519 32.53 32.23 28.20
CA LEU A 519 31.68 31.77 27.12
C LEU A 519 30.74 32.91 26.70
N ARG A 520 30.62 33.14 25.39
CA ARG A 520 29.58 34.03 24.83
C ARG A 520 28.18 33.48 25.16
N PRO A 521 27.11 34.31 25.13
CA PRO A 521 25.76 33.86 25.47
C PRO A 521 25.30 32.59 24.72
N TYR A 522 25.54 32.51 23.42
CA TYR A 522 25.22 31.29 22.66
C TYR A 522 26.12 30.11 23.09
N GLN A 523 27.41 30.32 23.33
CA GLN A 523 28.31 29.24 23.80
C GLN A 523 27.88 28.73 25.18
N LYS A 524 27.42 29.64 26.04
CA LYS A 524 26.86 29.31 27.35
C LYS A 524 25.58 28.47 27.21
N ALA A 525 24.67 28.85 26.32
CA ALA A 525 23.49 28.04 26.03
C ALA A 525 23.85 26.64 25.49
N GLY A 526 24.89 26.52 24.67
CA GLY A 526 25.36 25.21 24.19
C GLY A 526 26.00 24.37 25.29
N TYR A 527 26.74 24.99 26.22
CA TYR A 527 27.22 24.35 27.44
C TYR A 527 26.06 23.85 28.31
N ASN A 528 25.04 24.68 28.55
CA ASN A 528 23.86 24.32 29.35
C ASN A 528 23.10 23.14 28.71
N TRP A 529 22.94 23.14 27.39
CA TRP A 529 22.35 22.02 26.65
C TRP A 529 23.14 20.73 26.82
N MET A 530 24.48 20.76 26.68
CA MET A 530 25.31 19.57 26.89
C MET A 530 25.29 19.09 28.35
N ARG A 531 25.23 20.00 29.33
CA ARG A 531 25.07 19.67 30.76
C ARG A 531 23.73 19.00 31.03
N PHE A 532 22.65 19.50 30.43
CA PHE A 532 21.33 18.88 30.52
C PHE A 532 21.36 17.45 29.96
N LEU A 533 21.90 17.23 28.76
CA LEU A 533 22.05 15.88 28.21
C LEU A 533 22.90 14.96 29.11
N ASN A 534 23.97 15.48 29.70
CA ASN A 534 24.80 14.76 30.65
C ASN A 534 24.03 14.33 31.90
N GLU A 535 23.18 15.19 32.48
CA GLU A 535 22.39 14.86 33.68
C GLU A 535 21.43 13.67 33.43
N TYR A 536 20.84 13.60 32.24
CA TYR A 536 19.86 12.56 31.87
C TYR A 536 20.47 11.34 31.16
N GLY A 537 21.80 11.24 31.07
CA GLY A 537 22.44 10.08 30.42
C GLY A 537 22.27 10.05 28.90
N LEU A 538 21.98 11.19 28.27
CA LEU A 538 21.70 11.29 26.84
C LEU A 538 22.93 11.78 26.09
N GLY A 539 23.09 11.29 24.86
CA GLY A 539 24.12 11.77 23.93
C GLY A 539 23.61 12.92 23.05
N GLY A 540 24.54 13.71 22.51
CA GLY A 540 24.22 14.89 21.70
C GLY A 540 25.15 15.09 20.50
N CYS A 541 24.66 15.82 19.51
CA CYS A 541 25.39 16.32 18.35
C CYS A 541 25.44 17.85 18.39
N LEU A 542 26.63 18.39 18.66
CA LEU A 542 26.88 19.83 18.57
C LEU A 542 27.32 20.16 17.13
N ALA A 543 26.36 20.68 16.37
CA ALA A 543 26.44 20.91 14.94
C ALA A 543 26.52 22.40 14.56
N ASP A 544 27.02 23.23 15.48
CA ASP A 544 27.26 24.65 15.23
C ASP A 544 28.17 24.89 14.01
N ASP A 545 27.93 26.01 13.31
CA ASP A 545 28.80 26.47 12.23
C ASP A 545 30.28 26.54 12.66
N MET A 546 31.15 26.34 11.68
CA MET A 546 32.59 26.30 11.89
C MET A 546 33.11 27.64 12.43
N GLY A 547 33.76 27.62 13.59
CA GLY A 547 34.31 28.83 14.21
C GLY A 547 33.47 29.43 15.33
N LEU A 548 32.30 28.88 15.65
CA LEU A 548 31.49 29.26 16.82
C LEU A 548 32.02 28.73 18.17
N GLY A 549 33.17 28.07 18.18
CA GLY A 549 33.83 27.64 19.42
C GLY A 549 33.25 26.35 20.03
N LYS A 550 32.99 25.34 19.21
CA LYS A 550 32.62 23.98 19.69
C LYS A 550 33.66 23.40 20.67
N THR A 551 34.94 23.62 20.38
CA THR A 551 36.06 23.17 21.22
C THR A 551 36.00 23.77 22.62
N VAL A 552 35.85 25.10 22.74
CA VAL A 552 35.81 25.78 24.04
C VAL A 552 34.55 25.42 24.85
N GLN A 553 33.40 25.24 24.19
CA GLN A 553 32.17 24.72 24.82
C GLN A 553 32.38 23.30 25.37
N THR A 554 33.05 22.44 24.61
CA THR A 554 33.34 21.05 25.01
C THR A 554 34.36 20.99 26.14
N LEU A 555 35.39 21.85 26.14
CA LEU A 555 36.36 21.92 27.24
C LEU A 555 35.69 22.38 28.54
N ALA A 556 34.75 23.34 28.48
CA ALA A 556 33.95 23.71 29.64
C ALA A 556 33.11 22.52 30.15
N LEU A 557 32.49 21.74 29.24
CA LEU A 557 31.77 20.52 29.61
C LEU A 557 32.71 19.51 30.31
N LEU A 558 33.86 19.18 29.72
CA LEU A 558 34.79 18.19 30.28
C LEU A 558 35.37 18.63 31.63
N GLN A 559 35.65 19.93 31.79
CA GLN A 559 36.05 20.49 33.08
C GLN A 559 34.93 20.33 34.12
N SER A 560 33.67 20.60 33.74
CA SER A 560 32.53 20.38 34.65
C SER A 560 32.35 18.90 35.02
N VAL A 561 32.64 17.97 34.10
CA VAL A 561 32.57 16.52 34.37
C VAL A 561 33.63 16.12 35.40
N LYS A 562 34.86 16.64 35.27
CA LYS A 562 35.92 16.43 36.26
C LYS A 562 35.52 16.93 37.65
N GLU A 563 34.86 18.08 37.74
CA GLU A 563 34.48 18.68 39.02
C GLU A 563 33.30 17.98 39.69
N ASN A 564 32.46 17.27 38.94
CA ASN A 564 31.18 16.73 39.43
C ASN A 564 31.05 15.20 39.32
N SER A 565 32.09 14.45 38.97
CA SER A 565 32.02 12.99 38.79
C SER A 565 33.26 12.27 39.30
N ASP A 566 33.06 11.21 40.09
CA ASP A 566 34.15 10.37 40.63
C ASP A 566 34.92 9.63 39.53
N GLN A 567 34.22 9.17 38.50
CA GLN A 567 34.82 8.60 37.30
C GLN A 567 34.81 9.67 36.21
N HIS A 568 35.92 10.37 35.98
CA HIS A 568 35.96 11.56 35.11
C HIS A 568 36.69 11.35 33.78
N VAL A 569 37.33 10.19 33.57
CA VAL A 569 38.19 9.96 32.39
C VAL A 569 37.37 10.00 31.11
N SER A 570 37.72 10.94 30.22
CA SER A 570 37.06 11.14 28.94
C SER A 570 37.99 10.82 27.77
N LEU A 571 37.43 10.39 26.64
CA LEU A 571 38.14 10.10 25.40
C LEU A 571 37.74 11.12 24.34
N LEU A 572 38.72 11.77 23.71
CA LEU A 572 38.53 12.63 22.56
C LEU A 572 39.20 12.01 21.34
N VAL A 573 38.41 11.77 20.30
CA VAL A 573 38.85 11.18 19.03
C VAL A 573 38.67 12.22 17.93
N LEU A 574 39.72 12.51 17.19
CA LEU A 574 39.72 13.60 16.21
C LEU A 574 40.68 13.31 15.04
N PRO A 575 40.60 14.06 13.92
CA PRO A 575 41.59 13.95 12.86
C PRO A 575 43.00 14.26 13.36
N LYS A 576 44.02 13.55 12.85
CA LYS A 576 45.43 13.73 13.29
C LYS A 576 45.89 15.19 13.27
N SER A 577 45.40 15.98 12.33
CA SER A 577 45.72 17.40 12.18
C SER A 577 45.19 18.29 13.31
N LEU A 578 44.17 17.86 14.07
CA LEU A 578 43.56 18.67 15.13
C LEU A 578 44.14 18.42 16.52
N ILE A 579 44.93 17.36 16.71
CA ILE A 579 45.46 16.95 18.02
C ILE A 579 46.15 18.12 18.72
N TYR A 580 47.06 18.79 18.01
CA TYR A 580 47.86 19.86 18.60
C TYR A 580 47.01 21.10 18.92
N ASN A 581 46.07 21.47 18.05
CA ASN A 581 45.18 22.59 18.29
C ASN A 581 44.32 22.37 19.54
N TRP A 582 43.73 21.18 19.68
CA TRP A 582 42.97 20.81 20.88
C TRP A 582 43.81 20.83 22.15
N HIS A 583 45.06 20.35 22.08
CA HIS A 583 45.98 20.39 23.20
C HIS A 583 46.29 21.83 23.65
N LEU A 584 46.54 22.75 22.71
CA LEU A 584 46.76 24.17 23.00
C LEU A 584 45.51 24.85 23.58
N GLU A 585 44.35 24.61 23.00
CA GLU A 585 43.09 25.17 23.50
C GLU A 585 42.78 24.66 24.92
N ALA A 586 43.02 23.38 25.19
CA ALA A 586 42.86 22.81 26.52
C ALA A 586 43.82 23.43 27.53
N TYR A 587 45.10 23.61 27.17
CA TYR A 587 46.07 24.29 28.04
C TYR A 587 45.68 25.74 28.34
N LYS A 588 45.04 26.42 27.39
CA LYS A 588 44.57 27.80 27.55
C LYS A 588 43.31 27.89 28.43
N PHE A 589 42.28 27.09 28.14
CA PHE A 589 40.95 27.25 28.73
C PHE A 589 40.68 26.32 29.91
N ALA A 590 41.33 25.16 29.98
CA ALA A 590 41.15 24.17 31.04
C ALA A 590 42.51 23.59 31.49
N PRO A 591 43.42 24.44 32.02
CA PRO A 591 44.80 24.04 32.34
C PRO A 591 44.91 22.95 33.42
N GLU A 592 43.87 22.80 34.24
CA GLU A 592 43.83 21.80 35.29
C GLU A 592 43.46 20.40 34.77
N LEU A 593 43.02 20.25 33.51
CA LEU A 593 42.78 18.93 32.92
C LEU A 593 44.12 18.22 32.69
N LYS A 594 44.30 17.05 33.30
CA LYS A 594 45.41 16.14 33.01
C LYS A 594 45.15 15.45 31.68
N ILE A 595 45.91 15.83 30.65
CA ILE A 595 45.72 15.34 29.29
C ILE A 595 46.78 14.29 28.95
N LEU A 596 46.34 13.15 28.40
CA LEU A 596 47.19 12.15 27.78
C LEU A 596 47.06 12.21 26.26
N LEU A 597 48.16 12.51 25.57
CA LEU A 597 48.24 12.40 24.12
C LEU A 597 48.58 10.95 23.73
N HIS A 598 47.59 10.15 23.36
CA HIS A 598 47.77 8.79 22.84
C HIS A 598 47.95 8.82 21.31
N ALA A 599 49.10 9.35 20.88
CA ALA A 599 49.48 9.48 19.48
C ALA A 599 50.98 9.18 19.26
N GLY A 600 51.37 8.84 18.04
CA GLY A 600 52.78 8.60 17.68
C GLY A 600 53.27 7.18 18.01
N ASN A 601 54.58 6.94 17.82
CA ASN A 601 55.18 5.61 17.91
C ASN A 601 55.54 5.19 19.36
N GLU A 602 55.73 6.15 20.26
CA GLU A 602 56.09 5.90 21.67
C GLU A 602 54.87 5.77 22.60
N ARG A 603 53.67 5.63 22.04
CA ARG A 603 52.43 5.51 22.80
C ARG A 603 52.39 4.20 23.61
N SER A 604 51.81 4.27 24.81
CA SER A 604 51.72 3.12 25.72
C SER A 604 50.84 2.01 25.11
N LYS A 605 51.27 0.75 25.22
CA LYS A 605 50.47 -0.41 24.78
C LYS A 605 49.54 -0.96 25.87
N THR A 606 49.36 -0.23 26.97
CA THR A 606 48.54 -0.66 28.12
C THR A 606 47.57 0.44 28.56
N ASN A 607 46.33 0.07 28.88
CA ASN A 607 45.26 1.01 29.24
C ASN A 607 45.39 1.52 30.69
N LYS A 608 46.26 0.92 31.52
CA LYS A 608 46.45 1.25 32.95
C LYS A 608 46.71 2.72 33.20
N ARG A 609 47.34 3.41 32.24
CA ARG A 609 47.62 4.84 32.35
C ARG A 609 46.37 5.70 32.23
N PHE A 610 45.30 5.26 31.55
CA PHE A 610 44.11 6.09 31.31
C PHE A 610 43.46 6.59 32.60
N ALA A 611 43.41 5.73 33.63
CA ALA A 611 42.84 6.08 34.93
C ALA A 611 43.57 7.24 35.66
N SER A 612 44.79 7.58 35.25
CA SER A 612 45.59 8.66 35.86
C SER A 612 45.37 10.02 35.20
N TYR A 613 44.56 10.10 34.14
CA TYR A 613 44.31 11.31 33.35
C TYR A 613 42.82 11.64 33.33
N ASP A 614 42.51 12.90 33.03
CA ASP A 614 41.14 13.39 32.90
C ASP A 614 40.65 13.29 31.45
N LEU A 615 41.56 13.48 30.49
CA LEU A 615 41.26 13.47 29.06
C LEU A 615 42.33 12.71 28.27
N VAL A 616 41.91 11.69 27.54
CA VAL A 616 42.76 10.96 26.58
C VAL A 616 42.44 11.48 25.18
N ILE A 617 43.44 12.00 24.48
CA ILE A 617 43.29 12.48 23.09
C ILE A 617 43.96 11.49 22.14
N THR A 618 43.24 11.05 21.13
CA THR A 618 43.78 10.19 20.07
C THR A 618 43.20 10.56 18.70
N SER A 619 43.63 9.84 17.66
CA SER A 619 43.11 10.00 16.31
C SER A 619 42.40 8.75 15.82
N TYR A 620 41.44 8.91 14.90
CA TYR A 620 40.68 7.78 14.33
C TYR A 620 41.56 6.61 13.84
N PRO A 621 42.67 6.81 13.12
CA PRO A 621 43.52 5.69 12.69
C PRO A 621 44.25 4.99 13.83
N ILE A 622 44.63 5.72 14.88
CA ILE A 622 45.29 5.15 16.06
C ILE A 622 44.30 4.38 16.91
N LEU A 623 43.10 4.93 17.11
CA LEU A 623 42.01 4.26 17.80
C LEU A 623 41.69 2.91 17.16
N LEU A 624 41.60 2.88 15.82
CA LEU A 624 41.35 1.64 15.08
C LEU A 624 42.47 0.61 15.30
N ARG A 625 43.73 1.05 15.29
CA ARG A 625 44.90 0.17 15.46
C ARG A 625 44.99 -0.41 16.86
N ASP A 626 44.62 0.37 17.87
CA ASP A 626 44.76 0.00 19.28
C ASP A 626 43.38 -0.27 19.93
N ILE A 627 42.37 -0.68 19.16
CA ILE A 627 40.96 -0.72 19.63
C ILE A 627 40.74 -1.58 20.88
N GLU A 628 41.42 -2.73 20.98
CA GLU A 628 41.35 -3.64 22.13
C GLU A 628 41.70 -2.94 23.46
N LEU A 629 42.61 -1.95 23.40
CA LEU A 629 43.02 -1.12 24.53
C LEU A 629 41.88 -0.23 25.03
N PHE A 630 41.12 0.35 24.10
CA PHE A 630 40.05 1.29 24.38
C PHE A 630 38.75 0.57 24.77
N GLU A 631 38.43 -0.56 24.15
CA GLU A 631 37.23 -1.37 24.48
C GLU A 631 37.27 -1.97 25.89
N SER A 632 38.48 -2.20 26.42
CA SER A 632 38.69 -2.75 27.76
C SER A 632 38.59 -1.70 28.88
N PHE A 633 38.42 -0.41 28.54
CA PHE A 633 38.28 0.68 29.50
C PHE A 633 36.89 1.33 29.41
N TYR A 634 36.30 1.69 30.55
CA TYR A 634 35.01 2.39 30.61
C TYR A 634 35.24 3.89 30.78
N PHE A 635 34.93 4.67 29.75
CA PHE A 635 35.06 6.12 29.77
C PHE A 635 33.81 6.79 30.34
N ASN A 636 33.96 7.93 31.00
CA ASN A 636 32.80 8.76 31.35
C ASN A 636 32.20 9.35 30.06
N TYR A 637 33.03 10.04 29.29
CA TYR A 637 32.64 10.70 28.05
C TYR A 637 33.45 10.18 26.87
N ILE A 638 32.79 9.97 25.73
CA ILE A 638 33.46 9.85 24.42
C ILE A 638 33.03 11.01 23.55
N VAL A 639 34.00 11.81 23.10
CA VAL A 639 33.80 12.95 22.21
C VAL A 639 34.45 12.63 20.87
N LEU A 640 33.68 12.75 19.80
CA LEU A 640 34.19 12.64 18.43
C LEU A 640 34.17 14.02 17.79
N ASP A 641 35.34 14.55 17.44
CA ASP A 641 35.44 15.76 16.62
C ASP A 641 35.49 15.39 15.14
N GLU A 642 34.92 16.26 14.29
CA GLU A 642 34.72 16.01 12.86
C GLU A 642 34.04 14.64 12.62
N ALA A 643 32.86 14.46 13.23
CA ALA A 643 32.12 13.20 13.27
C ALA A 643 31.70 12.64 11.89
N GLN A 644 31.91 13.39 10.81
CA GLN A 644 31.86 12.87 9.43
C GLN A 644 32.76 11.64 9.21
N ALA A 645 33.80 11.46 10.06
CA ALA A 645 34.63 10.26 10.07
C ALA A 645 33.85 8.95 10.32
N ILE A 646 32.69 9.02 10.99
CA ILE A 646 31.84 7.85 11.29
C ILE A 646 30.58 7.77 10.43
N LYS A 647 30.51 8.50 9.30
CA LYS A 647 29.31 8.57 8.44
C LYS A 647 28.80 7.23 7.92
N ASN A 648 29.68 6.27 7.69
CA ASN A 648 29.30 4.96 7.15
C ASN A 648 29.29 3.88 8.25
N PRO A 649 28.11 3.33 8.60
CA PRO A 649 27.97 2.25 9.58
C PRO A 649 28.80 1.00 9.32
N SER A 650 29.09 0.69 8.05
CA SER A 650 29.87 -0.51 7.70
C SER A 650 31.38 -0.30 7.82
N SER A 651 31.85 0.93 8.00
CA SER A 651 33.27 1.25 8.07
C SER A 651 33.92 0.68 9.33
N ALA A 652 35.20 0.31 9.22
CA ALA A 652 35.96 -0.22 10.36
C ALA A 652 36.06 0.81 11.50
N VAL A 653 36.19 2.10 11.17
CA VAL A 653 36.23 3.20 12.15
C VAL A 653 34.91 3.31 12.91
N THR A 654 33.77 3.34 12.23
CA THR A 654 32.47 3.43 12.91
C THR A 654 32.22 2.23 13.82
N LYS A 655 32.56 1.01 13.37
CA LYS A 655 32.43 -0.20 14.19
C LYS A 655 33.30 -0.12 15.45
N ALA A 656 34.56 0.28 15.30
CA ALA A 656 35.51 0.42 16.42
C ALA A 656 35.05 1.50 17.41
N VAL A 657 34.56 2.63 16.93
CA VAL A 657 34.07 3.69 17.82
C VAL A 657 32.77 3.28 18.53
N SER A 658 31.91 2.50 17.86
CA SER A 658 30.64 2.04 18.43
C SER A 658 30.80 0.93 19.48
N SER A 659 31.89 0.17 19.46
CA SER A 659 32.18 -0.87 20.47
C SER A 659 32.74 -0.32 21.79
N LEU A 660 33.15 0.95 21.82
CA LEU A 660 33.65 1.61 23.01
C LEU A 660 32.57 1.74 24.08
N LYS A 661 32.99 1.57 25.34
CA LYS A 661 32.11 1.65 26.50
C LYS A 661 32.21 3.04 27.13
N SER A 662 31.09 3.75 27.18
CA SER A 662 31.00 5.01 27.93
C SER A 662 29.63 5.27 28.51
N LYS A 663 29.59 6.20 29.47
CA LYS A 663 28.34 6.70 30.06
C LYS A 663 27.67 7.75 29.17
N HIS A 664 28.47 8.66 28.59
CA HIS A 664 27.99 9.74 27.74
C HIS A 664 28.76 9.80 26.42
N LYS A 665 28.12 10.34 25.39
CA LYS A 665 28.67 10.46 24.04
C LYS A 665 28.30 11.80 23.42
N LEU A 666 29.27 12.44 22.78
CA LEU A 666 29.10 13.72 22.10
C LEU A 666 29.80 13.63 20.74
N VAL A 667 29.11 14.12 19.71
CA VAL A 667 29.71 14.31 18.40
C VAL A 667 29.73 15.78 18.07
N LEU A 668 30.84 16.24 17.51
CA LEU A 668 31.03 17.60 17.02
C LEU A 668 31.11 17.53 15.50
N SER A 669 30.28 18.34 14.83
CA SER A 669 30.32 18.46 13.37
C SER A 669 30.15 19.91 12.94
N GLY A 670 30.77 20.29 11.82
CA GLY A 670 30.45 21.53 11.11
C GLY A 670 29.25 21.37 10.17
N THR A 671 28.98 20.14 9.73
CA THR A 671 27.92 19.75 8.81
C THR A 671 27.33 18.42 9.30
N PRO A 672 26.23 18.45 10.09
CA PRO A 672 25.71 17.21 10.71
C PRO A 672 25.23 16.19 9.68
N VAL A 673 24.76 16.66 8.52
CA VAL A 673 24.28 15.84 7.39
C VAL A 673 25.07 16.24 6.15
N GLU A 674 26.20 15.57 5.91
CA GLU A 674 27.10 15.91 4.79
C GLU A 674 26.78 15.10 3.53
N ASN A 675 26.25 13.87 3.59
CA ASN A 675 26.15 13.03 2.37
C ASN A 675 24.84 12.26 2.22
N SER A 676 24.25 11.74 3.30
CA SER A 676 23.00 10.96 3.22
C SER A 676 22.20 10.90 4.53
N THR A 677 20.91 10.55 4.44
CA THR A 677 20.07 10.24 5.61
C THR A 677 20.66 9.09 6.45
N MET A 678 21.48 8.24 5.83
CA MET A 678 22.21 7.15 6.50
C MET A 678 23.34 7.67 7.40
N ASP A 679 23.96 8.78 7.05
CA ASP A 679 25.05 9.40 7.83
C ASP A 679 24.50 9.87 9.17
N LEU A 680 23.32 10.50 9.13
CA LEU A 680 22.56 10.88 10.31
C LEU A 680 22.28 9.65 11.18
N TRP A 681 21.79 8.54 10.61
CA TRP A 681 21.56 7.32 11.38
C TRP A 681 22.83 6.84 12.09
N SER A 682 23.97 6.86 11.40
CA SER A 682 25.25 6.41 11.96
C SER A 682 25.67 7.25 13.18
N GLN A 683 25.60 8.58 13.05
CA GLN A 683 25.95 9.50 14.15
C GLN A 683 24.96 9.41 15.31
N MET A 684 23.66 9.38 15.00
CA MET A 684 22.60 9.33 16.01
C MET A 684 22.60 8.00 16.78
N ASN A 685 22.85 6.89 16.09
CA ASN A 685 22.97 5.59 16.72
C ASN A 685 24.27 5.47 17.53
N PHE A 686 25.34 6.19 17.17
CA PHE A 686 26.52 6.26 18.03
C PHE A 686 26.19 6.97 19.35
N ILE A 687 25.62 8.18 19.31
CA ILE A 687 25.35 8.98 20.51
C ILE A 687 24.25 8.40 21.39
N ASN A 688 23.17 7.89 20.80
CA ASN A 688 22.02 7.30 21.46
C ASN A 688 21.67 5.96 20.77
N PRO A 689 22.35 4.86 21.13
CA PRO A 689 22.11 3.56 20.52
C PRO A 689 20.65 3.13 20.58
N GLY A 690 20.07 2.77 19.43
CA GLY A 690 18.66 2.36 19.34
C GLY A 690 17.65 3.49 19.10
N LEU A 691 18.07 4.77 19.15
CA LEU A 691 17.18 5.92 18.93
C LEU A 691 16.36 5.82 17.64
N LEU A 692 17.02 5.42 16.55
CA LEU A 692 16.42 5.29 15.22
C LEU A 692 16.17 3.83 14.82
N GLY A 693 16.20 2.92 15.79
CA GLY A 693 15.98 1.49 15.59
C GLY A 693 17.11 0.82 14.81
N SER A 694 16.87 -0.40 14.34
CA SER A 694 17.87 -1.17 13.59
C SER A 694 18.18 -0.53 12.23
N GLN A 695 19.36 -0.84 11.69
CA GLN A 695 19.78 -0.35 10.36
C GLN A 695 18.79 -0.76 9.26
N THR A 696 18.24 -1.98 9.34
CA THR A 696 17.27 -2.51 8.38
C THR A 696 15.94 -1.77 8.49
N PHE A 697 15.45 -1.58 9.72
CA PHE A 697 14.23 -0.83 10.00
C PHE A 697 14.34 0.60 9.47
N PHE A 698 15.44 1.29 9.77
CA PHE A 698 15.66 2.67 9.32
C PHE A 698 15.68 2.80 7.79
N LYS A 699 16.34 1.86 7.11
CA LYS A 699 16.41 1.85 5.64
C LYS A 699 15.03 1.71 5.01
N GLN A 700 14.21 0.80 5.51
CA GLN A 700 12.87 0.52 4.97
C GLN A 700 11.88 1.64 5.32
N ASN A 701 11.90 2.12 6.56
CA ASN A 701 10.89 3.03 7.06
C ASN A 701 11.19 4.48 6.74
N PHE A 702 12.44 4.94 6.88
CA PHE A 702 12.81 6.35 6.68
C PHE A 702 13.55 6.56 5.37
N LEU A 703 14.70 5.92 5.16
CA LEU A 703 15.58 6.21 4.03
C LEU A 703 14.88 6.04 2.68
N GLN A 704 14.25 4.89 2.43
CA GLN A 704 13.56 4.65 1.15
C GLN A 704 12.32 5.52 0.98
N ALA A 705 11.59 5.80 2.06
CA ALA A 705 10.38 6.61 1.98
C ALA A 705 10.70 8.10 1.71
N ILE A 706 11.72 8.63 2.37
CA ILE A 706 12.15 10.03 2.21
C ILE A 706 12.88 10.20 0.87
N GLU A 707 13.95 9.44 0.62
CA GLU A 707 14.82 9.68 -0.55
C GLU A 707 14.22 9.22 -1.87
N LYS A 708 13.36 8.18 -1.89
CA LYS A 708 12.76 7.67 -3.15
C LYS A 708 11.32 8.09 -3.37
N ARG A 709 10.53 8.26 -2.31
CA ARG A 709 9.09 8.54 -2.42
C ARG A 709 8.72 9.98 -2.03
N GLY A 710 9.65 10.76 -1.46
CA GLY A 710 9.39 12.14 -1.05
C GLY A 710 8.38 12.24 0.10
N ASP A 711 8.35 11.26 1.00
CA ASP A 711 7.39 11.22 2.10
C ASP A 711 7.70 12.26 3.18
N GLU A 712 7.01 13.41 3.10
CA GLU A 712 7.17 14.53 4.05
C GLU A 712 6.77 14.16 5.48
N GLN A 713 5.74 13.31 5.67
CA GLN A 713 5.28 12.95 7.01
C GLN A 713 6.37 12.18 7.75
N LYS A 714 7.02 11.24 7.07
CA LYS A 714 8.14 10.51 7.64
C LYS A 714 9.39 11.35 7.84
N ALA A 715 9.63 12.33 6.98
CA ALA A 715 10.71 13.31 7.18
C ALA A 715 10.48 14.14 8.45
N ARG A 716 9.26 14.67 8.66
CA ARG A 716 8.90 15.40 9.89
C ARG A 716 8.98 14.53 11.13
N LYS A 717 8.55 13.26 11.03
CA LYS A 717 8.67 12.30 12.13
C LYS A 717 10.14 12.04 12.50
N LEU A 718 11.00 11.81 11.50
CA LEU A 718 12.44 11.67 11.73
C LEU A 718 13.03 12.91 12.38
N GLN A 719 12.66 14.11 11.90
CA GLN A 719 13.09 15.38 12.46
C GLN A 719 12.69 15.52 13.94
N GLY A 720 11.44 15.21 14.29
CA GLY A 720 10.94 15.24 15.67
C GLY A 720 11.72 14.31 16.61
N MET A 721 12.13 13.13 16.12
CA MET A 721 12.93 12.17 16.90
C MET A 721 14.37 12.64 17.15
N ILE A 722 14.98 13.35 16.20
CA ILE A 722 16.40 13.75 16.27
C ILE A 722 16.62 15.14 16.86
N SER A 723 15.64 16.04 16.73
CA SER A 723 15.77 17.46 17.08
C SER A 723 16.29 17.71 18.50
N PRO A 724 15.85 16.98 19.54
CA PRO A 724 16.35 17.20 20.90
C PRO A 724 17.85 16.94 21.08
N PHE A 725 18.41 16.09 20.23
CA PHE A 725 19.78 15.62 20.31
C PHE A 725 20.72 16.34 19.33
N ILE A 726 20.23 17.31 18.57
CA ILE A 726 21.05 18.14 17.67
C ILE A 726 20.90 19.60 18.07
N LEU A 727 22.03 20.24 18.40
CA LEU A 727 22.10 21.69 18.53
C LEU A 727 22.86 22.26 17.32
N ARG A 728 22.16 23.00 16.45
CA ARG A 728 22.73 23.66 15.27
C ARG A 728 22.42 25.14 15.27
N ARG A 729 23.45 25.97 15.14
CA ARG A 729 23.35 27.44 15.06
C ARG A 729 24.23 27.97 13.95
N LEU A 730 23.71 28.93 13.21
CA LEU A 730 24.42 29.60 12.12
C LEU A 730 25.18 30.83 12.62
N LYS A 731 26.31 31.16 12.01
CA LYS A 731 27.07 32.39 12.36
C LYS A 731 26.21 33.64 12.28
N THR A 732 25.37 33.75 11.26
CA THR A 732 24.43 34.86 11.03
C THR A 732 23.41 35.02 12.15
N GLN A 733 23.09 33.95 12.88
CA GLN A 733 22.11 33.97 13.97
C GLN A 733 22.72 34.41 15.30
N VAL A 734 24.00 34.09 15.54
CA VAL A 734 24.58 34.17 16.90
C VAL A 734 25.86 34.99 17.03
N ALA A 735 26.51 35.36 15.93
CA ALA A 735 27.78 36.07 15.92
C ALA A 735 27.69 37.36 15.09
N THR A 736 26.73 38.23 15.44
CA THR A 736 26.48 39.53 14.79
C THR A 736 27.66 40.50 14.84
N GLU A 737 28.62 40.26 15.74
CA GLU A 737 29.87 41.04 15.86
C GLU A 737 30.94 40.68 14.82
N LEU A 738 30.78 39.59 14.07
CA LEU A 738 31.74 39.23 13.02
C LEU A 738 31.64 40.25 11.88
N PRO A 739 32.77 40.78 11.39
CA PRO A 739 32.76 41.64 10.21
C PRO A 739 32.19 40.87 9.00
N GLU A 740 31.57 41.60 8.07
CA GLU A 740 30.96 40.96 6.90
C GLU A 740 31.99 40.15 6.09
N LYS A 741 31.50 39.11 5.41
CA LYS A 741 32.26 38.42 4.37
C LYS A 741 31.63 38.74 3.03
N THR A 742 32.44 39.14 2.06
CA THR A 742 31.97 39.42 0.70
C THR A 742 32.55 38.37 -0.21
N ILE A 743 31.68 37.59 -0.85
CA ILE A 743 32.08 36.55 -1.81
C ILE A 743 31.85 37.12 -3.21
N ASN A 744 32.94 37.38 -3.92
CA ASN A 744 32.95 37.86 -5.29
C ASN A 744 33.32 36.72 -6.22
N ILE A 745 32.47 36.47 -7.22
CA ILE A 745 32.81 35.57 -8.32
C ILE A 745 33.58 36.41 -9.36
N HIS A 746 34.83 36.05 -9.57
CA HIS A 746 35.72 36.72 -10.53
C HIS A 746 35.83 35.83 -11.77
N TYR A 747 35.11 36.23 -12.82
CA TYR A 747 35.11 35.52 -14.09
C TYR A 747 36.35 35.88 -14.89
N VAL A 748 37.03 34.86 -15.41
CA VAL A 748 38.25 35.01 -16.20
C VAL A 748 38.05 34.40 -17.59
N GLU A 749 38.52 35.11 -18.62
CA GLU A 749 38.54 34.62 -20.00
C GLU A 749 39.78 33.73 -20.24
N MET A 750 39.66 32.72 -21.09
CA MET A 750 40.82 31.92 -21.52
C MET A 750 41.68 32.70 -22.52
N SER A 751 42.98 32.43 -22.56
CA SER A 751 43.82 32.86 -23.70
C SER A 751 43.38 32.11 -24.96
N GLU A 752 43.61 32.68 -26.15
CA GLU A 752 43.23 32.02 -27.42
C GLU A 752 43.87 30.61 -27.56
N GLU A 753 45.13 30.47 -27.12
CA GLU A 753 45.84 29.19 -27.12
C GLU A 753 45.20 28.19 -26.14
N GLN A 754 44.84 28.64 -24.93
CA GLN A 754 44.16 27.82 -23.93
C GLN A 754 42.77 27.40 -24.42
N GLN A 755 41.99 28.29 -25.03
CA GLN A 755 40.66 28.00 -25.54
C GLN A 755 40.70 26.93 -26.64
N ASN A 756 41.64 27.04 -27.58
CA ASN A 756 41.85 26.03 -28.62
C ASN A 756 42.22 24.66 -28.04
N ALA A 757 43.11 24.64 -27.04
CA ALA A 757 43.48 23.39 -26.34
C ALA A 757 42.29 22.79 -25.57
N TYR A 758 41.50 23.64 -24.91
CA TYR A 758 40.33 23.24 -24.13
C TYR A 758 39.25 22.62 -25.02
N GLU A 759 38.87 23.28 -26.12
CA GLU A 759 37.85 22.79 -27.05
C GLU A 759 38.24 21.47 -27.73
N LYS A 760 39.52 21.30 -28.06
CA LYS A 760 40.04 20.03 -28.57
C LYS A 760 39.82 18.89 -27.56
N ILE A 761 40.20 19.11 -26.30
CA ILE A 761 40.01 18.10 -25.24
C ILE A 761 38.52 17.89 -24.93
N LYS A 762 37.70 18.94 -24.98
CA LYS A 762 36.24 18.85 -24.81
C LYS A 762 35.63 17.96 -25.89
N ALA A 763 36.01 18.15 -27.15
CA ALA A 763 35.57 17.31 -28.27
C ALA A 763 36.02 15.85 -28.11
N ASP A 764 37.28 15.61 -27.73
CA ASP A 764 37.82 14.27 -27.50
C ASP A 764 37.09 13.55 -26.34
N CYS A 765 36.86 14.27 -25.22
CA CYS A 765 36.12 13.74 -24.08
C CYS A 765 34.68 13.42 -24.46
N ARG A 766 34.04 14.32 -25.23
CA ARG A 766 32.68 14.13 -25.72
C ARG A 766 32.57 12.85 -26.55
N LYS A 767 33.47 12.67 -27.52
CA LYS A 767 33.51 11.47 -28.37
C LYS A 767 33.72 10.20 -27.56
N MET A 768 34.72 10.19 -26.68
CA MET A 768 35.02 9.03 -25.82
C MET A 768 33.83 8.63 -24.94
N VAL A 769 33.10 9.60 -24.38
CA VAL A 769 31.94 9.32 -23.53
C VAL A 769 30.77 8.75 -24.35
N PHE A 770 30.45 9.34 -25.51
CA PHE A 770 29.36 8.83 -26.36
C PHE A 770 29.64 7.42 -26.88
N ASP A 771 30.83 7.19 -27.42
CA ASP A 771 31.23 5.87 -27.94
C ASP A 771 31.18 4.80 -26.82
N SER A 772 31.58 5.16 -25.59
CA SER A 772 31.58 4.23 -24.45
C SER A 772 30.19 3.94 -23.85
N ILE A 773 29.23 4.87 -23.98
CA ILE A 773 27.84 4.66 -23.54
C ILE A 773 27.19 3.58 -24.41
N ASP A 774 27.44 3.62 -25.71
CA ASP A 774 26.88 2.69 -26.70
C ASP A 774 27.49 1.28 -26.58
N GLU A 775 28.78 1.16 -26.22
CA GLU A 775 29.48 -0.14 -26.12
C GLU A 775 29.32 -0.87 -24.79
N VAL A 776 29.39 -0.17 -23.65
CA VAL A 776 29.60 -0.81 -22.32
C VAL A 776 28.53 -0.44 -21.28
N GLY A 777 27.57 0.42 -21.66
CA GLY A 777 26.48 0.90 -20.81
C GLY A 777 26.87 2.04 -19.87
N PHE A 778 25.87 2.85 -19.48
CA PHE A 778 26.04 4.12 -18.78
C PHE A 778 26.80 4.04 -17.44
N ASP A 779 26.61 2.97 -16.66
CA ASP A 779 27.28 2.85 -15.36
C ASP A 779 28.80 2.63 -15.46
N LYS A 780 29.27 2.00 -16.54
CA LYS A 780 30.72 1.83 -16.79
C LYS A 780 31.34 3.07 -17.46
N SER A 781 30.57 3.80 -18.26
CA SER A 781 31.04 5.06 -18.89
C SER A 781 31.17 6.23 -17.89
N LYS A 782 30.49 6.18 -16.73
CA LYS A 782 30.66 7.15 -15.63
C LYS A 782 32.11 7.37 -15.20
N PHE A 783 32.92 6.31 -15.14
CA PHE A 783 34.33 6.44 -14.74
C PHE A 783 35.16 7.20 -15.79
N MET A 784 34.91 6.94 -17.08
CA MET A 784 35.55 7.65 -18.21
C MET A 784 35.16 9.13 -18.20
N LEU A 785 33.89 9.43 -17.94
CA LEU A 785 33.40 10.80 -17.80
C LEU A 785 34.11 11.56 -16.67
N LEU A 786 34.23 10.97 -15.47
CA LEU A 786 34.91 11.62 -14.34
C LEU A 786 36.37 11.95 -14.67
N LYS A 787 37.06 11.08 -15.42
CA LYS A 787 38.41 11.32 -15.92
C LYS A 787 38.44 12.48 -16.92
N GLY A 788 37.48 12.55 -17.85
CA GLY A 788 37.34 13.66 -18.80
C GLY A 788 37.07 15.00 -18.12
N LEU A 789 36.10 15.05 -17.21
CA LEU A 789 35.78 16.24 -16.41
C LEU A 789 36.98 16.72 -15.58
N MET A 790 37.75 15.80 -15.00
CA MET A 790 38.98 16.15 -14.28
C MET A 790 40.00 16.83 -15.20
N LYS A 791 40.18 16.33 -16.43
CA LYS A 791 41.08 16.92 -17.42
C LYS A 791 40.59 18.31 -17.88
N LEU A 792 39.29 18.48 -18.10
CA LEU A 792 38.70 19.78 -18.42
C LEU A 792 38.90 20.80 -17.29
N ARG A 793 38.69 20.40 -16.03
CA ARG A 793 38.98 21.27 -14.87
C ARG A 793 40.45 21.68 -14.81
N GLN A 794 41.38 20.76 -15.09
CA GLN A 794 42.81 21.08 -15.18
C GLN A 794 43.09 22.10 -16.30
N MET A 795 42.54 21.88 -17.51
CA MET A 795 42.69 22.79 -18.65
C MET A 795 42.10 24.18 -18.41
N ALA A 796 40.94 24.26 -17.72
CA ALA A 796 40.30 25.52 -17.36
C ALA A 796 41.15 26.36 -16.38
N ASN A 797 41.89 25.68 -15.49
CA ASN A 797 42.82 26.34 -14.58
C ASN A 797 44.09 26.78 -15.30
N HIS A 798 44.85 25.82 -15.83
CA HIS A 798 46.03 26.07 -16.66
C HIS A 798 46.38 24.80 -17.46
N PRO A 799 46.54 24.84 -18.79
CA PRO A 799 46.70 23.63 -19.60
C PRO A 799 47.88 22.72 -19.23
N LEU A 800 48.98 23.30 -18.72
CA LEU A 800 50.11 22.56 -18.16
C LEU A 800 49.75 21.51 -17.09
N LEU A 801 48.64 21.67 -16.37
CA LEU A 801 48.17 20.67 -15.38
C LEU A 801 47.68 19.37 -16.05
N ALA A 802 47.24 19.45 -17.30
CA ALA A 802 46.71 18.32 -18.06
C ALA A 802 47.67 17.86 -19.17
N ASP A 803 48.54 18.75 -19.65
CA ASP A 803 49.53 18.48 -20.70
C ASP A 803 50.86 19.14 -20.36
N ALA A 804 51.84 18.33 -19.94
CA ALA A 804 53.17 18.81 -19.55
C ALA A 804 53.97 19.43 -20.70
N GLY A 805 53.56 19.24 -21.97
CA GLY A 805 54.19 19.83 -23.14
C GLY A 805 53.62 21.19 -23.56
N TYR A 806 52.67 21.74 -22.80
CA TYR A 806 52.10 23.06 -23.09
C TYR A 806 53.05 24.19 -22.66
N GLU A 807 53.37 25.10 -23.59
CA GLU A 807 54.30 26.21 -23.36
C GLU A 807 53.62 27.59 -23.24
N GLY A 808 52.31 27.67 -23.49
CA GLY A 808 51.53 28.91 -23.38
C GLY A 808 51.15 29.27 -21.94
N ASP A 809 50.50 30.43 -21.77
CA ASP A 809 49.96 30.88 -20.48
C ASP A 809 48.44 30.65 -20.38
N SER A 810 47.89 30.79 -19.19
CA SER A 810 46.45 30.70 -18.91
C SER A 810 45.90 32.02 -18.41
N GLY A 811 44.71 32.40 -18.87
CA GLY A 811 44.09 33.67 -18.45
C GLY A 811 43.89 33.76 -16.95
N LYS A 812 43.50 32.64 -16.31
CA LYS A 812 43.31 32.59 -14.85
C LYS A 812 44.59 32.86 -14.07
N LEU A 813 45.72 32.24 -14.46
CA LEU A 813 46.97 32.44 -13.74
C LEU A 813 47.44 33.89 -13.85
N GLU A 814 47.28 34.54 -15.01
CA GLU A 814 47.61 35.96 -15.19
C GLU A 814 46.79 36.89 -14.29
N GLU A 815 45.46 36.73 -14.27
CA GLU A 815 44.58 37.51 -13.38
C GLU A 815 44.93 37.30 -11.90
N VAL A 816 45.23 36.05 -11.50
CA VAL A 816 45.65 35.73 -10.13
C VAL A 816 46.97 36.41 -9.78
N LYS A 817 47.94 36.44 -10.70
CA LYS A 817 49.24 37.12 -10.50
C LYS A 817 49.03 38.62 -10.30
N GLU A 818 48.26 39.27 -11.17
CA GLU A 818 47.95 40.70 -11.07
C GLU A 818 47.24 41.03 -9.75
N MET A 819 46.22 40.24 -9.40
CA MET A 819 45.46 40.47 -8.18
C MET A 819 46.29 40.23 -6.92
N LEU A 820 47.18 39.23 -6.91
CA LEU A 820 48.10 38.99 -5.81
C LEU A 820 49.07 40.17 -5.63
N LEU A 821 49.63 40.72 -6.71
CA LEU A 821 50.51 41.89 -6.65
C LEU A 821 49.78 43.10 -6.06
N ASN A 822 48.57 43.38 -6.53
CA ASN A 822 47.76 44.50 -6.04
C ASN A 822 47.49 44.36 -4.54
N VAL A 823 46.94 43.23 -4.09
CA VAL A 823 46.57 43.03 -2.68
C VAL A 823 47.80 43.02 -1.77
N THR A 824 48.91 42.41 -2.20
CA THR A 824 50.13 42.34 -1.37
C THR A 824 50.85 43.70 -1.30
N SER A 825 50.76 44.53 -2.35
CA SER A 825 51.32 45.90 -2.36
C SER A 825 50.62 46.83 -1.36
N GLU A 826 49.33 46.61 -1.12
CA GLU A 826 48.55 47.30 -0.08
C GLU A 826 48.87 46.81 1.34
N GLY A 827 49.76 45.82 1.48
CA GLY A 827 50.19 45.26 2.76
C GLY A 827 49.25 44.19 3.33
N ASN A 828 48.19 43.84 2.61
CA ASN A 828 47.20 42.84 3.01
C ASN A 828 47.75 41.41 2.92
N LYS A 829 47.27 40.52 3.80
CA LYS A 829 47.60 39.09 3.78
C LYS A 829 46.52 38.28 3.06
N VAL A 830 46.96 37.35 2.21
CA VAL A 830 46.11 36.56 1.31
C VAL A 830 46.27 35.06 1.56
N LEU A 831 45.15 34.34 1.66
CA LEU A 831 45.12 32.88 1.56
C LEU A 831 44.78 32.47 0.14
N VAL A 832 45.56 31.57 -0.46
CA VAL A 832 45.32 31.05 -1.80
C VAL A 832 45.07 29.55 -1.71
N PHE A 833 43.86 29.14 -2.08
CA PHE A 833 43.45 27.75 -2.08
C PHE A 833 43.28 27.22 -3.50
N SER A 834 43.71 25.97 -3.70
CA SER A 834 43.42 25.21 -4.92
C SER A 834 43.24 23.74 -4.58
N SER A 835 42.37 23.04 -5.32
CA SER A 835 42.27 21.58 -5.21
C SER A 835 43.42 20.85 -5.91
N PHE A 836 44.16 21.54 -6.78
CA PHE A 836 45.30 21.01 -7.54
C PHE A 836 46.61 21.54 -6.97
N VAL A 837 47.42 20.65 -6.38
CA VAL A 837 48.74 21.01 -5.84
C VAL A 837 49.67 21.56 -6.92
N GLN A 838 49.55 21.06 -8.15
CA GLN A 838 50.29 21.57 -9.31
C GLN A 838 49.96 23.05 -9.61
N HIS A 839 48.71 23.48 -9.42
CA HIS A 839 48.35 24.89 -9.62
C HIS A 839 49.02 25.78 -8.57
N LEU A 840 49.02 25.35 -7.30
CA LEU A 840 49.74 26.06 -6.23
C LEU A 840 51.24 26.16 -6.51
N GLN A 841 51.81 25.14 -7.16
CA GLN A 841 53.23 25.14 -7.54
C GLN A 841 53.54 26.20 -8.61
N LEU A 842 52.63 26.44 -9.56
CA LEU A 842 52.78 27.54 -10.53
C LEU A 842 52.72 28.92 -9.86
N VAL A 843 51.76 29.11 -8.94
CA VAL A 843 51.68 30.34 -8.16
C VAL A 843 52.94 30.52 -7.29
N LYS A 844 53.46 29.43 -6.70
CA LYS A 844 54.69 29.45 -5.93
C LYS A 844 55.89 29.90 -6.76
N GLU A 845 56.04 29.38 -7.97
CA GLU A 845 57.13 29.77 -8.88
C GLU A 845 57.08 31.26 -9.22
N PHE A 846 55.89 31.78 -9.46
CA PHE A 846 55.66 33.22 -9.61
C PHE A 846 56.07 34.01 -8.36
N LEU A 847 55.62 33.61 -7.16
CA LEU A 847 55.98 34.32 -5.91
C LEU A 847 57.49 34.31 -5.65
N VAL A 848 58.18 33.23 -6.01
CA VAL A 848 59.66 33.15 -5.92
C VAL A 848 60.32 34.14 -6.90
N LYS A 849 59.84 34.19 -8.15
CA LYS A 849 60.35 35.10 -9.19
C LYS A 849 60.19 36.57 -8.79
N GLU A 850 59.03 36.93 -8.24
CA GLU A 850 58.71 38.28 -7.76
C GLU A 850 59.25 38.58 -6.35
N LYS A 851 59.97 37.62 -5.72
CA LYS A 851 60.56 37.74 -4.37
C LYS A 851 59.53 38.06 -3.27
N ILE A 852 58.30 37.58 -3.41
CA ILE A 852 57.24 37.74 -2.41
C ILE A 852 57.36 36.62 -1.37
N ALA A 853 57.46 36.96 -0.10
CA ALA A 853 57.55 35.95 0.95
C ALA A 853 56.20 35.26 1.20
N PHE A 854 56.22 33.93 1.20
CA PHE A 854 55.02 33.10 1.37
C PHE A 854 55.23 31.93 2.34
N SER A 855 54.12 31.41 2.85
CA SER A 855 54.03 30.11 3.52
C SER A 855 53.30 29.11 2.62
N TYR A 856 53.57 27.81 2.83
CA TYR A 856 53.03 26.75 1.97
C TYR A 856 52.58 25.54 2.81
N LEU A 857 51.39 25.01 2.53
CA LEU A 857 50.83 23.87 3.24
C LEU A 857 50.04 22.93 2.31
N ASP A 858 50.47 21.68 2.26
CA ASP A 858 49.79 20.59 1.56
C ASP A 858 49.74 19.31 2.40
N GLY A 859 49.31 18.20 1.78
CA GLY A 859 49.24 16.90 2.44
C GLY A 859 50.59 16.32 2.89
N GLN A 860 51.70 16.73 2.26
CA GLN A 860 53.06 16.21 2.52
C GLN A 860 53.84 17.08 3.53
N THR A 861 53.32 18.26 3.87
CA THR A 861 53.96 19.18 4.80
C THR A 861 53.96 18.62 6.23
N ASN A 862 55.17 18.44 6.80
CA ASN A 862 55.38 17.95 8.17
C ASN A 862 55.24 19.08 9.21
N ASP A 863 55.83 20.25 8.96
CA ASP A 863 55.90 21.38 9.90
C ASP A 863 54.73 22.37 9.74
N ARG A 864 53.50 21.84 9.81
CA ARG A 864 52.27 22.63 9.56
C ARG A 864 52.12 23.82 10.49
N GLN A 865 52.40 23.62 11.78
CA GLN A 865 52.25 24.67 12.79
C GLN A 865 53.21 25.82 12.55
N TYR A 866 54.47 25.53 12.21
CA TYR A 866 55.46 26.55 11.87
C TYR A 866 55.00 27.43 10.71
N GLN A 867 54.42 26.84 9.65
CA GLN A 867 53.90 27.62 8.52
C GLN A 867 52.72 28.52 8.92
N VAL A 868 51.84 28.04 9.79
CA VAL A 868 50.71 28.81 10.33
C VAL A 868 51.20 29.96 11.21
N ASP A 869 52.10 29.69 12.15
CA ASP A 869 52.65 30.69 13.06
C ASP A 869 53.46 31.73 12.30
N ARG A 870 54.24 31.30 11.30
CA ARG A 870 54.97 32.18 10.40
C ARG A 870 54.01 33.12 9.67
N PHE A 871 52.97 32.62 9.04
CA PHE A 871 51.99 33.48 8.37
C PHE A 871 51.24 34.42 9.32
N GLN A 872 50.92 33.99 10.54
CA GLN A 872 50.19 34.83 11.48
C GLN A 872 51.05 35.91 12.15
N ASN A 873 52.31 35.59 12.48
CA ASN A 873 53.16 36.44 13.31
C ASN A 873 54.25 37.20 12.54
N ASP A 874 54.64 36.75 11.34
CA ASP A 874 55.62 37.42 10.49
C ASP A 874 54.92 38.31 9.47
N ASP A 875 55.07 39.63 9.60
CA ASP A 875 54.42 40.60 8.72
C ASP A 875 55.04 40.70 7.31
N SER A 876 56.25 40.16 7.12
CA SER A 876 56.87 40.06 5.80
C SER A 876 56.20 39.01 4.91
N VAL A 877 55.59 37.99 5.52
CA VAL A 877 54.90 36.90 4.82
C VAL A 877 53.47 37.32 4.51
N LYS A 878 53.21 37.62 3.23
CA LYS A 878 51.92 38.13 2.77
C LYS A 878 51.02 37.06 2.17
N VAL A 879 51.56 35.98 1.65
CA VAL A 879 50.78 34.94 0.94
C VAL A 879 50.89 33.60 1.66
N PHE A 880 49.77 32.87 1.77
CA PHE A 880 49.76 31.48 2.22
C PHE A 880 49.09 30.59 1.17
N LEU A 881 49.87 29.71 0.56
CA LEU A 881 49.40 28.71 -0.40
C LEU A 881 48.94 27.45 0.35
N ILE A 882 47.68 27.05 0.18
CA ILE A 882 47.08 25.94 0.93
C ILE A 882 46.30 25.03 -0.02
N SER A 883 46.59 23.72 -0.04
CA SER A 883 45.73 22.79 -0.79
C SER A 883 44.34 22.70 -0.12
N LEU A 884 43.26 22.70 -0.90
CA LEU A 884 41.88 22.73 -0.37
C LEU A 884 41.61 21.59 0.62
N LYS A 885 42.17 20.41 0.35
CA LYS A 885 42.10 19.22 1.24
C LYS A 885 42.85 19.42 2.56
N ALA A 886 44.01 20.09 2.55
CA ALA A 886 44.77 20.33 3.76
C ALA A 886 44.21 21.52 4.58
N GLY A 887 43.64 22.50 3.88
CA GLY A 887 42.94 23.65 4.45
C GLY A 887 41.61 23.32 5.15
N GLY A 888 41.00 22.18 4.79
CA GLY A 888 39.78 21.67 5.46
C GLY A 888 39.98 21.33 6.95
N THR A 889 41.21 21.23 7.45
CA THR A 889 41.46 20.78 8.82
C THR A 889 41.86 21.92 9.75
N GLY A 890 41.07 22.21 10.79
CA GLY A 890 41.51 22.84 12.06
C GLY A 890 42.13 24.23 12.13
N LEU A 891 42.71 24.77 11.06
CA LEU A 891 43.61 25.92 11.14
C LEU A 891 42.89 27.19 11.60
N ASN A 892 43.61 28.02 12.36
CA ASN A 892 43.18 29.38 12.72
C ASN A 892 44.02 30.37 11.89
N LEU A 893 43.41 31.17 11.02
CA LEU A 893 44.11 32.04 10.05
C LEU A 893 43.49 33.47 10.02
N THR A 894 43.14 34.00 11.20
CA THR A 894 42.42 35.28 11.37
C THR A 894 43.16 36.52 10.87
N LYS A 895 44.44 36.43 10.50
CA LYS A 895 45.24 37.57 9.99
C LYS A 895 45.06 37.82 8.50
N ALA A 896 44.44 36.91 7.76
CA ALA A 896 44.15 37.11 6.34
C ALA A 896 42.90 37.99 6.15
N GLY A 897 43.02 39.03 5.32
CA GLY A 897 41.88 39.84 4.88
C GLY A 897 41.28 39.36 3.55
N TYR A 898 42.06 38.59 2.78
CA TYR A 898 41.69 38.12 1.44
C TYR A 898 41.82 36.61 1.33
N VAL A 899 40.87 35.98 0.63
CA VAL A 899 40.86 34.55 0.33
C VAL A 899 40.63 34.35 -1.16
N PHE A 900 41.58 33.74 -1.86
CA PHE A 900 41.48 33.39 -3.27
C PHE A 900 41.21 31.89 -3.40
N LEU A 901 40.09 31.54 -4.03
CA LEU A 901 39.76 30.18 -4.43
C LEU A 901 40.03 30.07 -5.93
N LEU A 902 41.12 29.39 -6.29
CA LEU A 902 41.57 29.33 -7.69
C LEU A 902 40.69 28.43 -8.55
N ASP A 903 40.05 27.42 -7.96
CA ASP A 903 39.21 26.48 -8.67
C ASP A 903 38.00 26.06 -7.83
N PRO A 904 36.82 25.92 -8.43
CA PRO A 904 35.64 25.45 -7.74
C PRO A 904 35.74 23.95 -7.47
N TRP A 905 35.24 23.52 -6.31
CA TRP A 905 35.17 22.14 -5.87
C TRP A 905 33.74 21.60 -5.96
N TRP A 906 33.55 20.29 -6.11
CA TRP A 906 32.18 19.73 -6.20
C TRP A 906 31.37 19.89 -4.91
N ASN A 907 32.05 19.92 -3.76
CA ASN A 907 31.43 20.06 -2.44
C ASN A 907 31.57 21.52 -1.93
N PRO A 908 30.49 22.33 -1.90
CA PRO A 908 30.53 23.71 -1.43
C PRO A 908 30.89 23.83 0.06
N ALA A 909 30.60 22.80 0.88
CA ALA A 909 30.95 22.81 2.30
C ALA A 909 32.46 22.79 2.52
N ALA A 910 33.24 22.12 1.66
CA ALA A 910 34.70 22.12 1.73
C ALA A 910 35.29 23.51 1.43
N GLU A 911 34.68 24.25 0.49
CA GLU A 911 35.06 25.64 0.20
C GLU A 911 34.68 26.58 1.36
N ALA A 912 33.46 26.45 1.88
CA ALA A 912 32.99 27.22 3.03
C ALA A 912 33.89 27.00 4.25
N GLN A 913 34.27 25.74 4.49
CA GLN A 913 35.19 25.35 5.55
C GLN A 913 36.59 25.96 5.39
N ALA A 914 37.07 26.16 4.16
CA ALA A 914 38.34 26.83 3.88
C ALA A 914 38.24 28.36 4.09
N ILE A 915 37.17 28.99 3.60
CA ILE A 915 36.89 30.42 3.81
C ILE A 915 36.77 30.75 5.30
N ASP A 916 36.06 29.90 6.05
CA ASP A 916 35.83 30.04 7.49
C ASP A 916 37.10 29.93 8.34
N ARG A 917 38.26 29.59 7.74
CA ARG A 917 39.57 29.68 8.41
C ARG A 917 40.04 31.11 8.62
N ALA A 918 39.72 32.00 7.68
CA ALA A 918 39.96 33.43 7.79
C ALA A 918 38.79 34.17 8.45
N HIS A 919 37.55 33.76 8.16
CA HIS A 919 36.34 34.33 8.75
C HIS A 919 35.97 33.63 10.07
N ARG A 920 36.80 33.88 11.10
CA ARG A 920 36.69 33.25 12.42
C ARG A 920 36.68 34.29 13.54
N ILE A 921 36.13 33.93 14.69
CA ILE A 921 36.08 34.80 15.88
C ILE A 921 37.50 35.25 16.24
N GLY A 922 37.70 36.57 16.33
CA GLY A 922 39.02 37.20 16.46
C GLY A 922 39.46 37.97 15.21
N GLN A 923 38.78 37.77 14.08
CA GLN A 923 38.89 38.61 12.89
C GLN A 923 38.34 40.02 13.17
N LYS A 924 39.12 41.05 12.84
CA LYS A 924 38.75 42.46 13.02
C LYS A 924 38.37 43.16 11.71
N ASN A 925 38.81 42.61 10.58
CA ASN A 925 38.63 43.21 9.26
C ASN A 925 37.64 42.40 8.41
N GLN A 926 36.98 43.07 7.46
CA GLN A 926 36.14 42.42 6.45
C GLN A 926 36.97 41.39 5.67
N VAL A 927 36.41 40.20 5.45
CA VAL A 927 37.07 39.14 4.68
C VAL A 927 36.53 39.14 3.25
N MET A 928 37.40 39.47 2.29
CA MET A 928 37.09 39.47 0.86
C MET A 928 37.46 38.11 0.25
N VAL A 929 36.47 37.39 -0.25
CA VAL A 929 36.65 36.08 -0.90
C VAL A 929 36.48 36.25 -2.40
N TYR A 930 37.47 35.82 -3.17
CA TYR A 930 37.43 35.81 -4.64
C TYR A 930 37.43 34.37 -5.14
N LYS A 931 36.37 34.00 -5.87
CA LYS A 931 36.27 32.70 -6.57
C LYS A 931 36.63 32.92 -8.02
N PHE A 932 37.76 32.38 -8.48
CA PHE A 932 38.20 32.49 -9.87
C PHE A 932 37.54 31.41 -10.71
N ILE A 933 36.69 31.82 -11.66
CA ILE A 933 35.91 30.93 -12.51
C ILE A 933 36.23 31.23 -13.97
N THR A 934 36.74 30.24 -14.70
CA THR A 934 37.01 30.41 -16.14
C THR A 934 35.71 30.30 -16.95
N ARG A 935 35.43 31.29 -17.79
CA ARG A 935 34.24 31.36 -18.65
C ARG A 935 34.24 30.31 -19.75
N ASP A 936 33.04 29.92 -20.17
CA ASP A 936 32.77 28.91 -21.19
C ASP A 936 33.39 27.53 -20.87
N THR A 937 33.61 27.26 -19.58
CA THR A 937 34.20 26.00 -19.12
C THR A 937 33.28 25.21 -18.21
N VAL A 938 33.75 24.01 -17.83
CA VAL A 938 33.11 23.15 -16.84
C VAL A 938 33.00 23.82 -15.46
N GLU A 939 33.83 24.84 -15.17
CA GLU A 939 33.82 25.51 -13.86
C GLU A 939 32.55 26.33 -13.59
N GLU A 940 31.99 26.99 -14.59
CA GLU A 940 30.71 27.71 -14.46
C GLU A 940 29.57 26.74 -14.14
N LYS A 941 29.56 25.60 -14.83
CA LYS A 941 28.55 24.56 -14.59
C LYS A 941 28.65 23.97 -13.20
N ILE A 942 29.87 23.81 -12.67
CA ILE A 942 30.08 23.40 -11.28
C ILE A 942 29.49 24.44 -10.31
N LEU A 943 29.67 25.72 -10.59
CA LEU A 943 29.13 26.81 -9.79
C LEU A 943 27.60 26.84 -9.81
N ASP A 944 26.97 26.70 -10.99
CA ASP A 944 25.51 26.65 -11.13
C ASP A 944 24.90 25.47 -10.37
N LEU A 945 25.59 24.31 -10.40
CA LEU A 945 25.23 23.13 -9.63
C LEU A 945 25.34 23.37 -8.12
N GLN A 946 26.38 24.07 -7.65
CA GLN A 946 26.50 24.45 -6.24
C GLN A 946 25.34 25.36 -5.80
N GLN A 947 24.98 26.35 -6.62
CA GLN A 947 23.90 27.30 -6.32
C GLN A 947 22.54 26.60 -6.24
N SER A 948 22.24 25.72 -7.20
CA SER A 948 21.01 24.92 -7.23
C SER A 948 20.87 24.04 -5.98
N LYS A 949 21.99 23.50 -5.46
CA LYS A 949 22.00 22.68 -4.23
C LYS A 949 21.81 23.49 -2.95
N THR A 950 22.39 24.68 -2.89
CA THR A 950 22.33 25.53 -1.68
C THR A 950 20.90 25.97 -1.38
N GLN A 951 20.06 26.16 -2.41
CA GLN A 951 18.63 26.47 -2.24
C GLN A 951 17.80 25.30 -1.70
N LEU A 952 18.28 24.06 -1.81
CA LEU A 952 17.58 22.85 -1.34
C LEU A 952 17.99 22.46 0.10
N SER A 953 19.23 22.77 0.52
CA SER A 953 19.81 22.31 1.78
C SER A 953 19.41 23.12 3.03
N ASP A 954 18.65 24.21 2.88
CA ASP A 954 18.07 24.96 4.01
C ASP A 954 17.00 24.14 4.76
N SER A 955 16.52 23.05 4.17
CA SER A 955 15.76 22.02 4.88
C SER A 955 16.74 21.02 5.52
N LEU A 956 16.63 20.81 6.84
CA LEU A 956 17.55 20.04 7.71
C LEU A 956 17.88 18.60 7.27
N ILE A 957 17.28 18.10 6.19
CA ILE A 957 17.43 16.74 5.67
C ILE A 957 17.51 16.79 4.14
N VAL A 958 18.63 17.22 3.57
CA VAL A 958 18.94 16.93 2.16
C VAL A 958 20.35 16.35 2.06
N ALA A 959 20.41 15.12 1.55
CA ALA A 959 21.60 14.32 1.32
C ALA A 959 22.50 14.94 0.23
N GLU A 960 23.74 15.34 0.54
CA GLU A 960 24.58 16.07 -0.42
C GLU A 960 25.33 15.19 -1.46
N ASP A 961 25.27 13.85 -1.36
CA ASP A 961 25.95 12.93 -2.29
C ASP A 961 25.09 12.41 -3.45
N GLN A 962 24.05 13.15 -3.80
CA GLN A 962 23.20 12.83 -4.93
C GLN A 962 23.87 13.09 -6.29
N PHE A 963 24.97 13.86 -6.39
CA PHE A 963 25.52 14.28 -7.70
C PHE A 963 25.96 13.12 -8.59
N ILE A 964 26.84 12.22 -8.12
CA ILE A 964 27.33 11.11 -8.96
C ILE A 964 26.22 10.09 -9.26
N LYS A 965 25.23 9.97 -8.37
CA LYS A 965 24.07 9.09 -8.55
C LYS A 965 22.98 9.70 -9.45
N GLN A 966 22.88 11.03 -9.50
CA GLN A 966 21.94 11.79 -10.32
C GLN A 966 22.50 12.21 -11.67
N LEU A 967 23.82 12.08 -11.91
CA LEU A 967 24.38 12.19 -13.25
C LEU A 967 23.65 11.19 -14.15
N ASP A 968 22.64 11.68 -14.86
CA ASP A 968 21.91 11.00 -15.91
C ASP A 968 22.52 11.42 -17.25
N ALA A 969 22.09 10.78 -18.34
CA ALA A 969 22.63 11.12 -19.66
C ALA A 969 22.37 12.59 -20.05
N THR A 970 21.41 13.26 -19.42
CA THR A 970 21.02 14.65 -19.70
C THR A 970 22.00 15.63 -19.06
N ILE A 971 22.26 15.51 -17.76
CA ILE A 971 23.24 16.36 -17.05
C ILE A 971 24.63 16.15 -17.63
N VAL A 972 24.97 14.92 -18.02
CA VAL A 972 26.26 14.63 -18.69
C VAL A 972 26.36 15.31 -20.04
N LYS A 973 25.27 15.33 -20.82
CA LYS A 973 25.20 16.10 -22.06
C LYS A 973 25.35 17.59 -21.78
N ASP A 974 24.61 18.12 -20.81
CA ASP A 974 24.67 19.54 -20.45
C ASP A 974 26.03 19.95 -19.93
N LEU A 975 26.80 19.07 -19.27
CA LEU A 975 28.17 19.35 -18.86
C LEU A 975 29.16 19.41 -20.04
N LEU A 976 28.93 18.64 -21.10
CA LEU A 976 29.84 18.48 -22.24
C LEU A 976 29.42 19.24 -23.52
N LEU A 977 28.18 19.74 -23.58
CA LEU A 977 27.70 20.72 -24.58
C LEU A 977 28.21 22.10 -24.20
#